data_AF-A0A087VH89-F1
#
_entry.id   AF-A0A087VH89-F1
#
_cell.length_a   1.000
_cell.length_b   1.000
_cell.length_c   1.000
_cell.angle_alpha   90.00
_cell.angle_beta   90.00
_cell.angle_gamma   90.00
#
_symmetry.space_group_name_H-M   'P 1'
#
loop_
_entity.id
_entity.type
_entity.pdbx_description
1 polymer ?
#
loop_
_entity_poly.entity_id
_entity_poly.type
_entity_poly.pdbx_seq_one_letter_code
_entity_poly.pdbx_strand_id
1 'polypeptide(L)'
;ISASRIVCEMGQALPGISSGPVLLCIGECKPEFTAKSAQQYMFVTPAVSFLNPSRGPESGGTMVTISGHYLGAGSRVSVLLGNQTCEFYGRSMNEIVCVSAPSAHGLGAVHVSVSVDRAQLERTLLFEYIDDPKVQHIEPEWSIARCLPVLRSGYTPLTVTGSNLDVIQEPRIRVKYNGKEFFNVSRCCQRGAAGLCRGTSLCCSTAGPLHLDAHRPDEFGFIFNNVQSLLVYNDTKFIYYPNPTFELLSPTGVLEQKPGSPIILKGRNLCPPAPGGAKLNYTVLIGETPCAVTVSETQLLCEPPNLTGQHKVMVRVGGIIFSPGSVSIVSDSLLTLPAIVSIAAGGSLLLIIVIIVLIAYKRKSRENDLTLKRLQMQMDNLESRVALECKEAFAELQTDINELTSDLDRSGIPYLDYRTYAMRVLFPGIEDHPVLRELEVQGNGQQSVEKALKLFAQLINNRVFLLTFIRTLELQRSFSMRDRGNVASLIMTGLQGKLEYATDVLKQLLSDLIEKNLENKNHPKLLLRRTESVAEKMLTNWFAFLLHKFLKECAGEPLFMLYCAIKQQMEKGPIDAITGEARYSLSEDKLIRQQIEYKTLILNCVNPDNENSPEIPVKVLNCDTITQVKEKILDAVYKNVPYSQRPRAVDMDLEWRQGRIARVVLQDEDITTKIEGDWKRLNTLMHYQVSDRSVVALVPKQTSSYNIPASASISRTSISRYDSTFRYTGSPDSLRSRAPMITPDLESGVKVWHLVKNHDHGDQKEGDRGSKMVSEIYLTRLLATKGTLQKFVDDLFETLFSTVHRGSALPLAIKYMFDFLDEQADKHGIHDTDVRHTWKSNCFPLRFWVNVIKNPQFVFDIHKGSITDACLSVVAQTFMDSCSTSEHRLGKDSPSNKLLYAKDIPSYKSWVERYYADIAKLPAISDQDMNAYLAEQSRLHSAEFNMLSALNEIYSYVSKYSEELIGALEQDEQARRQRLAYKVEQLIGAMSIES
;
A
#
# COMPACT_ATOMS: atom_id res chain seq x y z
N ILE A 1 -63.74 50.91 -18.51
CA ILE A 1 -63.31 52.10 -19.27
C ILE A 1 -62.26 52.80 -18.42
N SER A 2 -61.00 52.83 -18.84
CA SER A 2 -59.95 53.65 -18.21
C SER A 2 -59.67 54.86 -19.11
N ALA A 3 -58.96 55.87 -18.60
CA ALA A 3 -58.56 57.04 -19.38
C ALA A 3 -57.73 56.70 -20.65
N SER A 4 -57.28 55.44 -20.79
CA SER A 4 -56.48 54.95 -21.92
C SER A 4 -57.11 53.80 -22.72
N ARG A 5 -58.23 53.19 -22.27
CA ARG A 5 -58.83 52.02 -22.95
C ARG A 5 -60.34 51.89 -22.75
N ILE A 6 -61.06 51.71 -23.86
CA ILE A 6 -62.49 51.33 -23.91
C ILE A 6 -62.57 49.87 -24.43
N VAL A 7 -63.42 49.05 -23.80
CA VAL A 7 -63.68 47.65 -24.21
C VAL A 7 -65.17 47.53 -24.52
N CYS A 8 -65.51 47.05 -25.71
CA CYS A 8 -66.89 46.90 -26.19
C CYS A 8 -67.16 45.42 -26.52
N GLU A 9 -68.37 44.93 -26.28
CA GLU A 9 -68.81 43.61 -26.78
C GLU A 9 -69.33 43.78 -28.21
N MET A 10 -68.87 42.93 -29.14
CA MET A 10 -69.29 43.01 -30.54
C MET A 10 -70.72 42.47 -30.67
N GLY A 11 -71.58 43.21 -31.39
CA GLY A 11 -72.94 42.76 -31.69
C GLY A 11 -72.99 41.55 -32.63
N GLN A 12 -74.18 40.95 -32.77
CA GLN A 12 -74.40 39.85 -33.73
C GLN A 12 -74.17 40.32 -35.17
N ALA A 13 -73.60 39.44 -35.99
CA ALA A 13 -73.40 39.70 -37.42
C ALA A 13 -74.76 39.82 -38.15
N LEU A 14 -74.88 40.80 -39.05
CA LEU A 14 -76.04 40.88 -39.94
C LEU A 14 -76.08 39.67 -40.89
N PRO A 15 -77.27 39.10 -41.19
CA PRO A 15 -77.38 37.94 -42.06
C PRO A 15 -76.70 38.16 -43.43
N GLY A 16 -75.80 37.26 -43.82
CA GLY A 16 -75.09 37.31 -45.10
C GLY A 16 -73.76 38.09 -45.11
N ILE A 17 -73.39 38.77 -44.02
CA ILE A 17 -72.09 39.45 -43.89
C ILE A 17 -71.24 38.73 -42.84
N SER A 18 -70.18 38.02 -43.27
CA SER A 18 -69.28 37.26 -42.39
C SER A 18 -67.94 37.94 -42.10
N SER A 19 -67.57 38.98 -42.84
CA SER A 19 -66.33 39.76 -42.66
C SER A 19 -66.54 41.24 -42.99
N GLY A 20 -65.92 42.15 -42.22
CA GLY A 20 -65.95 43.59 -42.46
C GLY A 20 -65.18 44.40 -41.41
N PRO A 21 -64.94 45.70 -41.63
CA PRO A 21 -64.31 46.55 -40.62
C PRO A 21 -65.21 46.70 -39.39
N VAL A 22 -64.62 46.72 -38.21
CA VAL A 22 -65.31 47.05 -36.95
C VAL A 22 -65.61 48.55 -36.96
N LEU A 23 -66.88 48.88 -36.76
CA LEU A 23 -67.32 50.27 -36.67
C LEU A 23 -67.58 50.60 -35.20
N LEU A 24 -66.81 51.56 -34.67
CA LEU A 24 -66.98 52.08 -33.33
C LEU A 24 -67.62 53.47 -33.42
N CYS A 25 -68.80 53.64 -32.86
CA CYS A 25 -69.43 54.94 -32.67
C CYS A 25 -69.43 55.33 -31.20
N ILE A 26 -69.23 56.61 -30.91
CA ILE A 26 -69.42 57.18 -29.58
C ILE A 26 -70.62 58.14 -29.65
N GLY A 27 -71.74 57.77 -29.01
CA GLY A 27 -72.97 58.57 -29.02
C GLY A 27 -73.78 58.44 -30.33
N GLU A 28 -74.29 59.55 -30.86
CA GLU A 28 -74.92 59.58 -32.19
C GLU A 28 -73.83 59.34 -33.24
N CYS A 29 -73.90 58.24 -34.01
CA CYS A 29 -72.94 57.81 -35.06
C CYS A 29 -72.72 58.84 -36.19
N LYS A 30 -72.27 60.05 -35.84
CA LYS A 30 -71.89 61.12 -36.77
C LYS A 30 -70.48 60.81 -37.27
N PRO A 31 -70.13 61.27 -38.49
CA PRO A 31 -68.83 60.95 -39.10
C PRO A 31 -67.63 61.30 -38.22
N GLU A 32 -67.73 62.40 -37.47
CA GLU A 32 -66.68 62.90 -36.55
C GLU A 32 -66.53 62.10 -35.24
N PHE A 33 -67.52 61.27 -34.89
CA PHE A 33 -67.50 60.39 -33.70
C PHE A 33 -67.52 58.90 -34.08
N THR A 34 -67.20 58.59 -35.34
CA THR A 34 -67.14 57.22 -35.85
C THR A 34 -65.73 56.87 -36.26
N ALA A 35 -65.21 55.76 -35.75
CA ALA A 35 -63.95 55.17 -36.17
C ALA A 35 -64.19 53.81 -36.82
N LYS A 36 -63.51 53.56 -37.95
CA LYS A 36 -63.48 52.26 -38.61
C LYS A 36 -62.13 51.59 -38.36
N SER A 37 -62.13 50.32 -38.00
CA SER A 37 -60.89 49.57 -37.90
C SER A 37 -60.22 49.46 -39.27
N ALA A 38 -58.90 49.62 -39.30
CA ALA A 38 -58.11 49.40 -40.51
C ALA A 38 -58.07 47.91 -40.91
N GLN A 39 -58.19 47.00 -39.93
CA GLN A 39 -58.24 45.55 -40.13
C GLN A 39 -59.70 45.08 -40.26
N GLN A 40 -59.95 44.05 -41.05
CA GLN A 40 -61.26 43.40 -41.14
C GLN A 40 -61.44 42.38 -40.01
N TYR A 41 -62.62 42.39 -39.40
CA TYR A 41 -63.07 41.41 -38.42
C TYR A 41 -63.98 40.38 -39.08
N MET A 42 -63.81 39.11 -38.75
CA MET A 42 -64.56 37.99 -39.34
C MET A 42 -65.25 37.16 -38.25
N PHE A 43 -66.51 36.79 -38.48
CA PHE A 43 -67.23 35.84 -37.64
C PHE A 43 -66.96 34.42 -38.13
N VAL A 44 -66.47 33.58 -37.23
CA VAL A 44 -66.01 32.21 -37.52
C VAL A 44 -66.57 31.24 -36.49
N THR A 45 -66.77 29.99 -36.89
CA THR A 45 -67.17 28.91 -35.96
C THR A 45 -65.94 28.06 -35.64
N PRO A 46 -65.40 28.12 -34.41
CA PRO A 46 -64.27 27.28 -34.03
C PRO A 46 -64.65 25.80 -34.08
N ALA A 47 -63.74 24.96 -34.60
CA ALA A 47 -63.94 23.51 -34.67
C ALA A 47 -62.62 22.79 -34.37
N VAL A 48 -62.66 21.74 -33.55
CA VAL A 48 -61.51 20.88 -33.27
C VAL A 48 -61.54 19.64 -34.17
N SER A 49 -60.36 19.11 -34.50
CA SER A 49 -60.19 18.00 -35.45
C SER A 49 -59.54 16.78 -34.79
N PHE A 50 -58.37 16.95 -34.20
CA PHE A 50 -57.62 15.89 -33.52
C PHE A 50 -56.70 16.47 -32.43
N LEU A 51 -56.13 15.62 -31.59
CA LEU A 51 -55.11 16.00 -30.61
C LEU A 51 -53.86 15.13 -30.74
N ASN A 52 -52.71 15.70 -30.40
CA ASN A 52 -51.42 15.02 -30.43
C ASN A 52 -50.50 15.52 -29.29
N PRO A 53 -49.88 14.63 -28.49
CA PRO A 53 -50.07 13.18 -28.45
C PRO A 53 -51.42 12.78 -27.86
N SER A 54 -51.91 11.58 -28.19
CA SER A 54 -53.18 11.04 -27.65
C SER A 54 -53.07 10.31 -26.32
N ARG A 55 -51.86 10.20 -25.78
CA ARG A 55 -51.59 9.54 -24.50
C ARG A 55 -50.45 10.20 -23.74
N GLY A 56 -50.42 10.05 -22.42
CA GLY A 56 -49.37 10.58 -21.54
C GLY A 56 -49.36 9.90 -20.15
N PRO A 57 -48.34 10.18 -19.32
CA PRO A 57 -48.20 9.58 -18.00
C PRO A 57 -49.29 10.03 -17.02
N GLU A 58 -49.66 9.15 -16.10
CA GLU A 58 -50.60 9.39 -15.00
C GLU A 58 -50.24 10.64 -14.17
N SER A 59 -48.95 10.86 -13.92
CA SER A 59 -48.43 12.03 -13.21
C SER A 59 -48.68 13.37 -13.93
N GLY A 60 -49.11 13.36 -15.21
CA GLY A 60 -49.35 14.56 -16.02
C GLY A 60 -48.07 15.22 -16.55
N GLY A 61 -48.21 16.44 -17.05
CA GLY A 61 -47.12 17.22 -17.65
C GLY A 61 -46.92 17.00 -19.16
N THR A 62 -47.90 16.41 -19.86
CA THR A 62 -47.87 16.25 -21.31
C THR A 62 -48.36 17.52 -21.99
N MET A 63 -47.57 18.06 -22.91
CA MET A 63 -47.98 19.17 -23.78
C MET A 63 -48.87 18.63 -24.91
N VAL A 64 -50.17 18.84 -24.79
CA VAL A 64 -51.17 18.39 -25.75
C VAL A 64 -51.47 19.52 -26.74
N THR A 65 -51.26 19.24 -28.03
CA THR A 65 -51.66 20.12 -29.12
C THR A 65 -52.98 19.64 -29.69
N ILE A 66 -54.01 20.47 -29.56
CA ILE A 66 -55.34 20.26 -30.14
C ILE A 66 -55.41 21.06 -31.44
N SER A 67 -55.50 20.37 -32.56
CA SER A 67 -55.55 20.99 -33.89
C SER A 67 -57.00 21.10 -34.38
N GLY A 68 -57.28 22.15 -35.15
CA GLY A 68 -58.61 22.49 -35.63
C GLY A 68 -58.62 23.71 -36.55
N HIS A 69 -59.78 24.34 -36.68
CA HIS A 69 -60.00 25.55 -37.47
C HIS A 69 -60.56 26.68 -36.60
N TYR A 70 -60.07 27.88 -36.83
CA TYR A 70 -60.52 29.11 -36.17
C TYR A 70 -60.40 29.11 -34.64
N LEU A 71 -59.46 28.34 -34.09
CA LEU A 71 -59.26 28.19 -32.63
C LEU A 71 -58.70 29.45 -31.95
N GLY A 72 -58.18 30.39 -32.75
CA GLY A 72 -57.75 31.72 -32.30
C GLY A 72 -58.90 32.68 -32.01
N ALA A 73 -60.14 32.34 -32.38
CA ALA A 73 -61.32 33.17 -32.16
C ALA A 73 -61.72 33.26 -30.68
N GLY A 74 -62.42 34.32 -30.29
CA GLY A 74 -62.86 34.55 -28.91
C GLY A 74 -61.77 35.13 -27.99
N SER A 75 -62.10 35.39 -26.72
CA SER A 75 -61.18 36.02 -25.75
C SER A 75 -60.58 35.04 -24.75
N ARG A 76 -61.35 34.02 -24.32
CA ARG A 76 -60.96 33.04 -23.31
C ARG A 76 -61.14 31.62 -23.86
N VAL A 77 -60.18 30.76 -23.59
CA VAL A 77 -60.23 29.33 -23.93
C VAL A 77 -60.04 28.52 -22.65
N SER A 78 -60.80 27.46 -22.48
CA SER A 78 -60.53 26.45 -21.46
C SER A 78 -60.56 25.05 -22.09
N VAL A 79 -59.65 24.20 -21.62
CA VAL A 79 -59.53 22.82 -22.05
C VAL A 79 -59.56 21.94 -20.80
N LEU A 80 -60.42 20.92 -20.82
CA LEU A 80 -60.56 19.94 -19.75
C LEU A 80 -60.22 18.55 -20.29
N LEU A 81 -59.38 17.80 -19.57
CA LEU A 81 -59.08 16.39 -19.78
C LEU A 81 -59.84 15.60 -18.70
N GLY A 82 -61.00 15.05 -19.06
CA GLY A 82 -61.97 14.56 -18.08
C GLY A 82 -62.44 15.70 -17.19
N ASN A 83 -62.21 15.57 -15.87
CA ASN A 83 -62.51 16.60 -14.88
C ASN A 83 -61.30 17.47 -14.49
N GLN A 84 -60.16 17.30 -15.15
CA GLN A 84 -58.93 18.02 -14.83
C GLN A 84 -58.66 19.14 -15.84
N THR A 85 -58.30 20.32 -15.33
CA THR A 85 -57.97 21.48 -16.16
C THR A 85 -56.62 21.28 -16.84
N CYS A 86 -56.61 21.37 -18.17
CA CYS A 86 -55.37 21.42 -18.94
C CYS A 86 -54.83 22.86 -18.89
N GLU A 87 -53.63 23.05 -18.35
CA GLU A 87 -53.04 24.37 -18.16
C GLU A 87 -52.75 25.02 -19.52
N PHE A 88 -53.39 26.16 -19.79
CA PHE A 88 -53.30 26.81 -21.10
C PHE A 88 -51.89 27.37 -21.35
N TYR A 89 -51.26 26.95 -22.46
CA TYR A 89 -49.93 27.40 -22.85
C TYR A 89 -49.98 28.45 -23.97
N GLY A 90 -50.78 28.20 -25.01
CA GLY A 90 -50.91 29.12 -26.13
C GLY A 90 -51.93 28.66 -27.17
N ARG A 91 -52.29 29.54 -28.11
CA ARG A 91 -53.16 29.19 -29.23
C ARG A 91 -52.85 29.98 -30.49
N SER A 92 -53.20 29.41 -31.63
CA SER A 92 -53.16 30.01 -32.96
C SER A 92 -54.52 29.83 -33.65
N MET A 93 -54.65 30.26 -34.90
CA MET A 93 -55.87 30.03 -35.68
C MET A 93 -56.19 28.53 -35.86
N ASN A 94 -55.21 27.65 -35.78
CA ASN A 94 -55.39 26.23 -36.07
C ASN A 94 -55.07 25.31 -34.89
N GLU A 95 -54.53 25.81 -33.79
CA GLU A 95 -54.03 24.99 -32.70
C GLU A 95 -54.28 25.61 -31.32
N ILE A 96 -54.57 24.78 -30.33
CA ILE A 96 -54.52 25.12 -28.90
C ILE A 96 -53.51 24.18 -28.25
N VAL A 97 -52.57 24.74 -27.49
CA VAL A 97 -51.55 24.01 -26.76
C VAL A 97 -51.81 24.17 -25.27
N CYS A 98 -51.88 23.05 -24.54
CA CYS A 98 -52.05 23.04 -23.10
C CYS A 98 -51.25 21.90 -22.44
N VAL A 99 -51.04 21.96 -21.14
CA VAL A 99 -50.29 20.95 -20.37
C VAL A 99 -51.25 20.14 -19.50
N SER A 100 -51.20 18.81 -19.60
CA SER A 100 -52.06 17.91 -18.84
C SER A 100 -51.75 17.96 -17.34
N ALA A 101 -52.78 17.98 -16.50
CA ALA A 101 -52.66 17.79 -15.06
C ALA A 101 -52.57 16.28 -14.71
N PRO A 102 -52.14 15.94 -13.48
CA PRO A 102 -52.18 14.56 -12.98
C PRO A 102 -53.61 13.97 -13.04
N SER A 103 -53.73 12.68 -13.35
CA SER A 103 -55.04 12.03 -13.44
C SER A 103 -55.71 11.91 -12.06
N ALA A 104 -56.99 12.27 -11.97
CA ALA A 104 -57.78 12.10 -10.74
C ALA A 104 -58.37 10.69 -10.58
N HIS A 105 -58.45 9.91 -11.67
CA HIS A 105 -59.08 8.59 -11.70
C HIS A 105 -58.09 7.47 -12.07
N GLY A 106 -56.80 7.81 -12.14
CA GLY A 106 -55.73 6.91 -12.54
C GLY A 106 -55.68 6.66 -14.05
N LEU A 107 -55.27 5.44 -14.42
CA LEU A 107 -55.06 5.02 -15.79
C LEU A 107 -56.37 4.93 -16.59
N GLY A 108 -56.31 5.26 -17.89
CA GLY A 108 -57.42 5.10 -18.83
C GLY A 108 -57.71 6.33 -19.70
N ALA A 109 -58.64 6.15 -20.64
CA ALA A 109 -59.06 7.19 -21.57
C ALA A 109 -60.06 8.18 -20.94
N VAL A 110 -59.81 9.48 -21.12
CA VAL A 110 -60.68 10.57 -20.69
C VAL A 110 -61.14 11.42 -21.88
N HIS A 111 -62.34 11.98 -21.77
CA HIS A 111 -62.88 12.89 -22.77
C HIS A 111 -62.24 14.27 -22.69
N VAL A 112 -61.88 14.85 -23.83
CA VAL A 112 -61.35 16.21 -23.91
C VAL A 112 -62.47 17.17 -24.28
N SER A 113 -62.72 18.14 -23.40
CA SER A 113 -63.71 19.20 -23.62
C SER A 113 -63.01 20.53 -23.86
N VAL A 114 -63.33 21.19 -24.98
CA VAL A 114 -62.77 22.50 -25.34
C VAL A 114 -63.90 23.52 -25.36
N SER A 115 -63.71 24.63 -24.65
CA SER A 115 -64.64 25.76 -24.69
C SER A 115 -63.93 27.05 -25.09
N VAL A 116 -64.59 27.84 -25.93
CA VAL A 116 -64.15 29.17 -26.38
C VAL A 116 -65.22 30.17 -25.98
N ASP A 117 -64.88 31.06 -25.05
CA ASP A 117 -65.78 32.00 -24.37
C ASP A 117 -67.00 31.32 -23.73
N ARG A 118 -68.16 31.36 -24.42
CA ARG A 118 -69.43 30.75 -24.01
C ARG A 118 -69.80 29.53 -24.86
N ALA A 119 -69.04 29.23 -25.91
CA ALA A 119 -69.30 28.12 -26.82
C ALA A 119 -68.50 26.88 -26.40
N GLN A 120 -69.18 25.73 -26.30
CA GLN A 120 -68.55 24.44 -26.11
C GLN A 120 -68.48 23.71 -27.46
N LEU A 121 -67.30 23.20 -27.80
CA LEU A 121 -67.09 22.52 -29.08
C LEU A 121 -67.63 21.08 -28.99
N GLU A 122 -68.46 20.68 -29.95
CA GLU A 122 -69.24 19.42 -29.87
C GLU A 122 -68.42 18.14 -30.15
N ARG A 123 -67.17 18.25 -30.64
CA ARG A 123 -66.38 17.08 -31.00
C ARG A 123 -65.70 16.46 -29.78
N THR A 124 -65.97 15.17 -29.57
CA THR A 124 -65.34 14.40 -28.50
C THR A 124 -63.97 13.89 -28.94
N LEU A 125 -62.89 14.39 -28.34
CA LEU A 125 -61.56 13.81 -28.47
C LEU A 125 -61.25 12.98 -27.21
N LEU A 126 -60.34 12.01 -27.32
CA LEU A 126 -59.92 11.15 -26.21
C LEU A 126 -58.42 11.32 -25.94
N PHE A 127 -58.07 11.41 -24.65
CA PHE A 127 -56.70 11.39 -24.17
C PHE A 127 -56.53 10.24 -23.17
N GLU A 128 -55.51 9.41 -23.33
CA GLU A 128 -55.28 8.24 -22.49
C GLU A 128 -54.15 8.47 -21.48
N TYR A 129 -54.46 8.34 -20.19
CA TYR A 129 -53.46 8.28 -19.13
C TYR A 129 -52.91 6.85 -19.02
N ILE A 130 -51.61 6.69 -19.23
CA ILE A 130 -50.89 5.41 -19.13
C ILE A 130 -49.90 5.43 -17.96
N ASP A 131 -49.34 4.27 -17.62
CA ASP A 131 -48.36 4.15 -16.55
C ASP A 131 -47.16 5.09 -16.74
N ASP A 132 -46.71 5.69 -15.63
CA ASP A 132 -45.54 6.56 -15.61
C ASP A 132 -44.29 5.86 -16.20
N PRO A 133 -43.43 6.59 -16.92
CA PRO A 133 -42.16 6.07 -17.43
C PRO A 133 -41.28 5.54 -16.30
N LYS A 134 -40.55 4.45 -16.57
CA LYS A 134 -39.57 3.88 -15.64
C LYS A 134 -38.23 3.70 -16.33
N VAL A 135 -37.15 4.06 -15.64
CA VAL A 135 -35.78 3.81 -16.09
C VAL A 135 -35.28 2.53 -15.43
N GLN A 136 -34.73 1.61 -16.23
CA GLN A 136 -34.19 0.33 -15.78
C GLN A 136 -32.67 0.29 -15.78
N HIS A 137 -32.03 0.81 -16.84
CA HIS A 137 -30.57 0.77 -16.97
C HIS A 137 -30.03 1.95 -17.78
N ILE A 138 -28.84 2.41 -17.40
CA ILE A 138 -28.11 3.53 -18.02
C ILE A 138 -26.73 3.01 -18.45
N GLU A 139 -26.39 3.16 -19.73
CA GLU A 139 -25.08 2.75 -20.24
C GLU A 139 -24.44 3.85 -21.09
N PRO A 140 -23.18 4.26 -20.82
CA PRO A 140 -22.38 3.92 -19.65
C PRO A 140 -22.85 4.62 -18.36
N GLU A 141 -22.51 4.08 -17.19
CA GLU A 141 -22.75 4.71 -15.86
C GLU A 141 -21.74 5.85 -15.55
N TRP A 142 -21.19 6.51 -16.56
CA TRP A 142 -20.22 7.59 -16.39
C TRP A 142 -20.24 8.59 -17.55
N SER A 143 -19.75 9.81 -17.32
CA SER A 143 -19.61 10.85 -18.36
C SER A 143 -18.43 11.79 -18.09
N ILE A 144 -18.03 12.60 -19.06
CA ILE A 144 -17.02 13.66 -18.87
C ILE A 144 -17.63 14.97 -18.32
N ALA A 145 -16.93 15.63 -17.40
CA ALA A 145 -17.36 16.86 -16.69
C ALA A 145 -17.03 18.15 -17.47
N ARG A 146 -17.89 19.19 -17.40
CA ARG A 146 -17.68 20.47 -18.09
C ARG A 146 -17.14 21.55 -17.14
N CYS A 147 -15.85 21.81 -17.15
CA CYS A 147 -15.28 22.83 -16.25
C CYS A 147 -15.04 24.23 -16.85
N LEU A 148 -15.50 24.55 -18.08
CA LEU A 148 -15.38 25.91 -18.63
C LEU A 148 -16.69 26.51 -19.17
N PRO A 149 -17.00 27.79 -18.88
CA PRO A 149 -18.22 28.45 -19.34
C PRO A 149 -18.19 28.80 -20.84
N VAL A 150 -17.01 28.81 -21.47
CA VAL A 150 -16.80 29.33 -22.82
C VAL A 150 -15.94 28.34 -23.59
N LEU A 151 -16.44 27.92 -24.78
CA LEU A 151 -15.88 26.95 -25.75
C LEU A 151 -16.39 25.50 -25.62
N ARG A 152 -17.27 25.15 -26.57
CA ARG A 152 -17.64 23.82 -27.10
C ARG A 152 -17.58 22.64 -26.11
N SER A 153 -18.74 22.33 -25.53
CA SER A 153 -18.94 21.29 -24.53
C SER A 153 -18.73 19.87 -25.07
N GLY A 154 -18.01 19.05 -24.29
CA GLY A 154 -18.01 17.61 -24.48
C GLY A 154 -19.26 16.94 -23.86
N TYR A 155 -19.70 15.83 -24.44
CA TYR A 155 -20.73 14.94 -23.92
C TYR A 155 -20.35 13.47 -24.21
N THR A 156 -20.70 12.58 -23.29
CA THR A 156 -20.73 11.14 -23.55
C THR A 156 -22.19 10.77 -23.91
N PRO A 157 -22.46 10.07 -25.02
CA PRO A 157 -23.81 9.56 -25.29
C PRO A 157 -24.19 8.52 -24.23
N LEU A 158 -25.36 8.68 -23.62
CA LEU A 158 -25.92 7.78 -22.60
C LEU A 158 -27.14 7.07 -23.17
N THR A 159 -27.13 5.74 -23.20
CA THR A 159 -28.27 4.92 -23.55
C THR A 159 -29.09 4.64 -22.29
N VAL A 160 -30.33 5.11 -22.28
CA VAL A 160 -31.29 4.92 -21.19
C VAL A 160 -32.34 3.92 -21.67
N THR A 161 -32.46 2.81 -20.96
CA THR A 161 -33.44 1.75 -21.28
C THR A 161 -34.49 1.66 -20.18
N GLY A 162 -35.74 1.39 -20.58
CA GLY A 162 -36.86 1.45 -19.65
C GLY A 162 -38.21 1.18 -20.30
N SER A 163 -39.29 1.45 -19.56
CA SER A 163 -40.67 1.30 -20.03
C SER A 163 -41.35 2.65 -20.20
N ASN A 164 -42.28 2.75 -21.17
CA ASN A 164 -43.07 3.94 -21.48
C ASN A 164 -42.22 5.21 -21.70
N LEU A 165 -41.00 5.05 -22.23
CA LEU A 165 -40.14 6.18 -22.57
C LEU A 165 -40.61 6.92 -23.84
N ASP A 166 -41.51 6.32 -24.61
CA ASP A 166 -42.06 6.85 -25.87
C ASP A 166 -43.06 7.98 -25.68
N VAL A 167 -43.70 8.10 -24.51
CA VAL A 167 -44.69 9.16 -24.24
C VAL A 167 -44.09 10.47 -23.74
N ILE A 168 -42.77 10.52 -23.55
CA ILE A 168 -42.07 11.69 -23.01
C ILE A 168 -41.69 12.62 -24.14
N GLN A 169 -42.18 13.86 -24.15
CA GLN A 169 -41.92 14.77 -25.27
C GLN A 169 -40.52 15.41 -25.18
N GLU A 170 -40.08 15.73 -23.96
CA GLU A 170 -38.79 16.37 -23.72
C GLU A 170 -38.04 15.69 -22.54
N PRO A 171 -37.45 14.51 -22.77
CA PRO A 171 -36.68 13.83 -21.74
C PRO A 171 -35.42 14.65 -21.39
N ARG A 172 -35.23 14.96 -20.11
CA ARG A 172 -34.05 15.68 -19.59
C ARG A 172 -33.41 14.90 -18.46
N ILE A 173 -32.09 14.99 -18.35
CA ILE A 173 -31.33 14.49 -17.20
C ILE A 173 -31.13 15.65 -16.23
N ARG A 174 -31.23 15.36 -14.93
CA ARG A 174 -31.01 16.27 -13.80
C ARG A 174 -29.84 15.75 -12.98
N VAL A 175 -28.95 16.67 -12.60
CA VAL A 175 -27.82 16.39 -11.71
C VAL A 175 -27.74 17.48 -10.67
N LYS A 176 -27.62 17.11 -9.40
CA LYS A 176 -27.37 18.05 -8.30
C LYS A 176 -25.95 17.83 -7.77
N TYR A 177 -25.19 18.91 -7.64
CA TYR A 177 -23.84 18.87 -7.12
C TYR A 177 -23.50 20.18 -6.40
N ASN A 178 -22.98 20.09 -5.18
CA ASN A 178 -22.73 21.24 -4.30
C ASN A 178 -23.97 22.13 -4.15
N GLY A 179 -25.15 21.51 -4.03
CA GLY A 179 -26.43 22.22 -3.86
C GLY A 179 -26.95 22.96 -5.11
N LYS A 180 -26.27 22.89 -6.26
CA LYS A 180 -26.73 23.47 -7.53
C LYS A 180 -27.27 22.38 -8.46
N GLU A 181 -28.37 22.68 -9.15
CA GLU A 181 -28.98 21.80 -10.13
C GLU A 181 -28.52 22.13 -11.56
N PHE A 182 -28.17 21.08 -12.30
CA PHE A 182 -27.74 21.12 -13.69
C PHE A 182 -28.68 20.27 -14.54
N PHE A 183 -29.08 20.80 -15.70
CA PHE A 183 -30.00 20.14 -16.64
C PHE A 183 -29.39 20.03 -18.03
N ASN A 184 -29.79 19.02 -18.81
CA ASN A 184 -29.35 18.96 -20.20
C ASN A 184 -30.06 20.03 -21.05
N VAL A 185 -29.34 20.53 -22.05
CA VAL A 185 -29.85 21.45 -23.09
C VAL A 185 -30.32 20.69 -24.34
N SER A 186 -29.86 19.45 -24.57
CA SER A 186 -30.26 18.65 -25.75
C SER A 186 -31.32 17.59 -25.44
N ARG A 187 -32.39 17.53 -26.27
CA ARG A 187 -33.43 16.47 -26.26
C ARG A 187 -32.80 15.10 -26.45
N CYS A 188 -33.17 14.11 -25.63
CA CYS A 188 -32.81 12.71 -25.92
C CYS A 188 -33.55 12.24 -27.19
N CYS A 189 -32.88 11.47 -28.04
CA CYS A 189 -33.51 10.85 -29.21
C CYS A 189 -34.17 9.54 -28.76
N GLN A 190 -35.50 9.46 -28.85
CA GLN A 190 -36.24 8.24 -28.53
C GLN A 190 -36.32 7.30 -29.73
N ARG A 191 -36.09 5.99 -29.50
CA ARG A 191 -36.41 4.92 -30.44
C ARG A 191 -37.06 3.76 -29.67
N GLY A 192 -38.38 3.68 -29.69
CA GLY A 192 -39.13 2.57 -29.09
C GLY A 192 -38.88 2.46 -27.58
N ALA A 193 -38.54 1.25 -27.10
CA ALA A 193 -38.27 0.98 -25.67
C ALA A 193 -36.89 1.47 -25.17
N ALA A 194 -36.09 2.13 -26.01
CA ALA A 194 -34.78 2.67 -25.65
C ALA A 194 -34.67 4.17 -26.02
N GLY A 195 -34.21 4.98 -25.08
CA GLY A 195 -33.88 6.39 -25.29
C GLY A 195 -32.37 6.58 -25.41
N LEU A 196 -31.89 7.20 -26.48
CA LEU A 196 -30.51 7.67 -26.55
C LEU A 196 -30.46 9.11 -26.02
N CYS A 197 -30.01 9.27 -24.79
CA CYS A 197 -29.73 10.56 -24.19
C CYS A 197 -28.28 11.00 -24.45
N ARG A 198 -28.03 12.31 -24.40
CA ARG A 198 -26.66 12.81 -24.24
C ARG A 198 -26.44 13.07 -22.75
N GLY A 199 -25.26 12.74 -22.22
CA GLY A 199 -24.91 13.04 -20.84
C GLY A 199 -25.00 14.53 -20.54
N THR A 200 -25.44 14.87 -19.34
CA THR A 200 -25.51 16.24 -18.83
C THR A 200 -24.13 16.78 -18.49
N SER A 201 -23.90 18.05 -18.84
CA SER A 201 -22.71 18.76 -18.39
C SER A 201 -22.87 19.23 -16.94
N LEU A 202 -22.01 18.77 -16.03
CA LEU A 202 -21.76 19.44 -14.74
C LEU A 202 -20.91 20.67 -14.97
N CYS A 203 -21.33 21.84 -14.47
CA CYS A 203 -20.53 23.06 -14.52
C CYS A 203 -19.90 23.33 -13.14
N CYS A 204 -18.62 23.02 -12.96
CA CYS A 204 -17.90 23.38 -11.73
C CYS A 204 -17.72 24.90 -11.69
N SER A 205 -18.30 25.55 -10.67
CA SER A 205 -18.15 27.00 -10.45
C SER A 205 -17.25 27.24 -9.25
N THR A 206 -15.95 27.06 -9.44
CA THR A 206 -14.93 27.65 -8.55
C THR A 206 -13.63 27.85 -9.31
N ALA A 207 -13.12 29.08 -9.30
CA ALA A 207 -11.83 29.46 -9.83
C ALA A 207 -10.72 28.87 -8.93
N GLY A 208 -10.21 27.70 -9.29
CA GLY A 208 -9.07 27.02 -8.67
C GLY A 208 -8.51 25.96 -9.63
N PRO A 209 -7.24 25.53 -9.49
CA PRO A 209 -6.65 24.52 -10.36
C PRO A 209 -7.49 23.24 -10.28
N LEU A 210 -7.94 22.77 -11.44
CA LEU A 210 -8.80 21.60 -11.60
C LEU A 210 -8.17 20.36 -10.98
N HIS A 211 -8.68 19.96 -9.81
CA HIS A 211 -8.37 18.67 -9.19
C HIS A 211 -8.72 17.53 -10.16
N LEU A 212 -7.78 16.59 -10.29
CA LEU A 212 -7.77 15.48 -11.25
C LEU A 212 -8.77 14.35 -10.94
N ASP A 213 -9.67 14.55 -9.96
CA ASP A 213 -10.43 13.47 -9.37
C ASP A 213 -11.76 13.20 -10.09
N ALA A 214 -12.22 11.96 -10.03
CA ALA A 214 -13.57 11.58 -10.45
C ALA A 214 -14.61 12.18 -9.48
N HIS A 215 -15.61 12.88 -10.01
CA HIS A 215 -16.63 13.56 -9.23
C HIS A 215 -17.92 12.72 -9.19
N ARG A 216 -18.47 12.50 -8.00
CA ARG A 216 -19.80 11.89 -7.81
C ARG A 216 -20.85 12.98 -7.54
N PRO A 217 -21.99 12.99 -8.25
CA PRO A 217 -23.07 13.93 -7.98
C PRO A 217 -23.80 13.59 -6.67
N ASP A 218 -24.38 14.61 -6.02
CA ASP A 218 -25.19 14.45 -4.81
C ASP A 218 -26.52 13.73 -5.14
N GLU A 219 -27.14 14.12 -6.26
CA GLU A 219 -28.34 13.48 -6.80
C GLU A 219 -28.20 13.36 -8.32
N PHE A 220 -28.60 12.22 -8.87
CA PHE A 220 -28.69 11.97 -10.31
C PHE A 220 -30.11 11.48 -10.63
N GLY A 221 -30.74 12.02 -11.66
CA GLY A 221 -32.10 11.62 -12.04
C GLY A 221 -32.55 12.19 -13.37
N PHE A 222 -33.85 12.09 -13.63
CA PHE A 222 -34.49 12.42 -14.90
C PHE A 222 -35.73 13.30 -14.66
N ILE A 223 -35.96 14.23 -15.58
CA ILE A 223 -37.18 15.03 -15.66
C ILE A 223 -37.95 14.53 -16.87
N PHE A 224 -38.87 13.60 -16.62
CA PHE A 224 -39.77 13.03 -17.61
C PHE A 224 -41.19 13.50 -17.29
N ASN A 225 -41.60 14.62 -17.89
CA ASN A 225 -42.85 15.33 -17.56
C ASN A 225 -42.93 15.64 -16.05
N ASN A 226 -44.03 15.32 -15.37
CA ASN A 226 -44.25 15.62 -13.95
C ASN A 226 -43.95 14.43 -12.99
N VAL A 227 -43.20 13.43 -13.45
CA VAL A 227 -42.92 12.19 -12.71
C VAL A 227 -41.87 12.43 -11.63
N GLN A 228 -42.30 12.55 -10.37
CA GLN A 228 -41.43 12.90 -9.24
C GLN A 228 -40.45 11.78 -8.85
N SER A 229 -40.84 10.52 -9.05
CA SER A 229 -40.05 9.34 -8.66
C SER A 229 -38.73 9.20 -9.43
N LEU A 230 -38.61 9.83 -10.59
CA LEU A 230 -37.40 9.78 -11.41
C LEU A 230 -36.43 10.93 -11.14
N LEU A 231 -36.81 11.93 -10.34
CA LEU A 231 -35.93 13.06 -10.01
C LEU A 231 -34.67 12.65 -9.23
N VAL A 232 -34.77 11.51 -8.52
CA VAL A 232 -33.67 10.83 -7.83
C VAL A 232 -33.69 9.37 -8.25
N TYR A 233 -32.70 8.96 -9.05
CA TYR A 233 -32.52 7.57 -9.46
C TYR A 233 -31.76 6.81 -8.38
N ASN A 234 -32.38 5.75 -7.83
CA ASN A 234 -31.92 5.07 -6.61
C ASN A 234 -30.55 4.36 -6.69
N ASP A 235 -29.99 4.13 -7.89
CA ASP A 235 -28.70 3.43 -8.08
C ASP A 235 -27.56 4.42 -8.36
N THR A 236 -27.13 5.15 -7.32
CA THR A 236 -26.23 6.33 -7.42
C THR A 236 -24.75 5.98 -7.65
N LYS A 237 -24.46 5.13 -8.64
CA LYS A 237 -23.07 4.80 -9.06
C LYS A 237 -22.54 5.67 -10.19
N PHE A 238 -23.29 6.68 -10.65
CA PHE A 238 -22.88 7.51 -11.79
C PHE A 238 -21.65 8.38 -11.47
N ILE A 239 -20.60 8.33 -12.29
CA ILE A 239 -19.33 9.06 -12.06
C ILE A 239 -19.01 10.02 -13.20
N TYR A 240 -18.52 11.22 -12.84
CA TYR A 240 -18.01 12.20 -13.80
C TYR A 240 -16.48 12.26 -13.82
N TYR A 241 -15.86 12.10 -14.98
CA TYR A 241 -14.41 12.17 -15.19
C TYR A 241 -13.98 13.52 -15.81
N PRO A 242 -12.74 14.00 -15.56
CA PRO A 242 -12.23 15.22 -16.17
C PRO A 242 -12.07 15.11 -17.70
N ASN A 243 -12.13 16.24 -18.41
CA ASN A 243 -11.96 16.27 -19.87
C ASN A 243 -10.54 15.87 -20.31
N PRO A 244 -10.41 15.19 -21.48
CA PRO A 244 -9.11 14.97 -22.10
C PRO A 244 -8.50 16.31 -22.53
N THR A 245 -7.21 16.50 -22.25
CA THR A 245 -6.44 17.69 -22.65
C THR A 245 -5.25 17.29 -23.50
N PHE A 246 -4.84 18.15 -24.41
CA PHE A 246 -3.75 17.90 -25.36
C PHE A 246 -2.72 19.01 -25.28
N GLU A 247 -1.45 18.64 -25.39
CA GLU A 247 -0.33 19.57 -25.50
C GLU A 247 -0.19 20.07 -26.95
N LEU A 248 0.44 21.23 -27.14
CA LEU A 248 0.77 21.74 -28.48
C LEU A 248 1.82 20.83 -29.15
N LEU A 249 1.68 20.63 -30.46
CA LEU A 249 2.57 19.77 -31.27
C LEU A 249 4.03 20.22 -31.24
N SER A 250 4.28 21.53 -31.19
CA SER A 250 5.60 22.12 -31.06
C SER A 250 5.48 23.50 -30.38
N PRO A 251 6.58 24.05 -29.83
CA PRO A 251 6.59 25.41 -29.27
C PRO A 251 6.23 26.50 -30.29
N THR A 252 6.42 26.23 -31.58
CA THR A 252 6.11 27.14 -32.70
C THR A 252 4.73 26.89 -33.33
N GLY A 253 3.99 25.87 -32.87
CA GLY A 253 2.68 25.48 -33.39
C GLY A 253 2.70 24.74 -34.74
N VAL A 254 3.88 24.55 -35.34
CA VAL A 254 4.09 23.79 -36.57
C VAL A 254 5.10 22.68 -36.33
N LEU A 255 4.74 21.44 -36.64
CA LEU A 255 5.62 20.27 -36.58
C LEU A 255 6.10 19.90 -37.99
N GLU A 256 7.40 19.99 -38.23
CA GLU A 256 8.00 19.52 -39.49
C GLU A 256 8.24 18.01 -39.43
N GLN A 257 7.70 17.27 -40.40
CA GLN A 257 7.64 15.82 -40.34
C GLN A 257 7.92 15.20 -41.71
N LYS A 258 8.64 14.07 -41.71
CA LYS A 258 8.89 13.31 -42.94
C LYS A 258 7.64 12.53 -43.37
N PRO A 259 7.41 12.31 -44.68
CA PRO A 259 6.28 11.52 -45.16
C PRO A 259 6.23 10.14 -44.48
N GLY A 260 5.05 9.73 -44.00
CA GLY A 260 4.81 8.42 -43.40
C GLY A 260 5.29 8.21 -41.95
N SER A 261 5.86 9.22 -41.30
CA SER A 261 6.22 9.11 -39.87
C SER A 261 5.05 9.47 -38.95
N PRO A 262 4.80 8.70 -37.88
CA PRO A 262 3.61 8.86 -37.07
C PRO A 262 3.67 10.14 -36.22
N ILE A 263 2.52 10.82 -36.11
CA ILE A 263 2.35 12.06 -35.34
C ILE A 263 1.94 11.68 -33.92
N ILE A 264 2.68 12.17 -32.93
CA ILE A 264 2.42 11.89 -31.51
C ILE A 264 1.70 13.10 -30.90
N LEU A 265 0.47 12.89 -30.44
CA LEU A 265 -0.32 13.87 -29.71
C LEU A 265 -0.27 13.53 -28.22
N LYS A 266 0.53 14.27 -27.46
CA LYS A 266 0.61 14.09 -26.00
C LYS A 266 -0.61 14.72 -25.33
N GLY A 267 -1.14 14.05 -24.32
CA GLY A 267 -2.31 14.53 -23.61
C GLY A 267 -2.46 13.88 -22.24
N ARG A 268 -3.42 14.40 -21.47
CA ARG A 268 -3.80 13.88 -20.15
C ARG A 268 -5.27 13.49 -20.17
N ASN A 269 -5.66 12.55 -19.30
CA ASN A 269 -7.02 12.02 -19.19
C ASN A 269 -7.54 11.40 -20.50
N LEU A 270 -6.67 10.73 -21.27
CA LEU A 270 -7.04 10.12 -22.55
C LEU A 270 -7.79 8.79 -22.40
N CYS A 271 -7.58 8.10 -21.28
CA CYS A 271 -8.28 6.87 -20.92
C CYS A 271 -8.85 7.02 -19.50
N PRO A 272 -10.15 7.34 -19.33
CA PRO A 272 -10.76 7.33 -18.00
C PRO A 272 -10.77 5.89 -17.44
N PRO A 273 -10.46 5.66 -16.16
CA PRO A 273 -10.43 4.34 -15.53
C PRO A 273 -11.85 3.83 -15.23
N ALA A 274 -12.69 3.77 -16.26
CA ALA A 274 -14.08 3.34 -16.13
C ALA A 274 -14.20 1.81 -15.99
N PRO A 275 -15.14 1.30 -15.17
CA PRO A 275 -15.46 -0.12 -15.09
C PRO A 275 -15.85 -0.67 -16.48
N GLY A 276 -15.40 -1.89 -16.82
CA GLY A 276 -15.77 -2.55 -18.07
C GLY A 276 -14.93 -2.19 -19.30
N GLY A 277 -13.88 -1.38 -19.15
CA GLY A 277 -12.90 -1.12 -20.24
C GLY A 277 -13.45 -0.25 -21.38
N ALA A 278 -14.53 0.50 -21.14
CA ALA A 278 -15.12 1.41 -22.12
C ALA A 278 -14.14 2.55 -22.47
N LYS A 279 -13.83 2.70 -23.76
CA LYS A 279 -12.86 3.70 -24.26
C LYS A 279 -13.57 4.91 -24.88
N LEU A 280 -13.00 6.10 -24.68
CA LEU A 280 -13.40 7.29 -25.41
C LEU A 280 -13.10 7.11 -26.91
N ASN A 281 -14.02 7.52 -27.77
CA ASN A 281 -13.83 7.45 -29.23
C ASN A 281 -13.13 8.72 -29.71
N TYR A 282 -11.90 8.56 -30.22
CA TYR A 282 -11.07 9.65 -30.73
C TYR A 282 -11.09 9.66 -32.26
N THR A 283 -11.29 10.82 -32.86
CA THR A 283 -11.12 11.04 -34.29
C THR A 283 -10.13 12.17 -34.51
N VAL A 284 -8.97 11.87 -35.10
CA VAL A 284 -7.97 12.89 -35.45
C VAL A 284 -8.05 13.15 -36.95
N LEU A 285 -8.07 14.41 -37.35
CA LEU A 285 -8.09 14.86 -38.73
C LEU A 285 -6.83 15.66 -39.01
N ILE A 286 -6.18 15.37 -40.14
CA ILE A 286 -5.07 16.15 -40.69
C ILE A 286 -5.61 16.82 -41.96
N GLY A 287 -5.76 18.15 -41.93
CA GLY A 287 -6.59 18.87 -42.88
C GLY A 287 -8.03 18.38 -42.79
N GLU A 288 -8.53 17.80 -43.88
CA GLU A 288 -9.87 17.20 -43.97
C GLU A 288 -9.84 15.66 -43.93
N THR A 289 -8.67 15.04 -43.83
CA THR A 289 -8.52 13.58 -43.90
C THR A 289 -8.42 12.95 -42.53
N PRO A 290 -9.18 11.87 -42.24
CA PRO A 290 -9.09 11.16 -40.97
C PRO A 290 -7.77 10.38 -40.86
N CYS A 291 -7.18 10.43 -39.68
CA CYS A 291 -5.96 9.72 -39.32
C CYS A 291 -6.30 8.48 -38.48
N ALA A 292 -5.67 7.35 -38.76
CA ALA A 292 -5.80 6.15 -37.94
C ALA A 292 -5.12 6.40 -36.59
N VAL A 293 -5.86 6.23 -35.49
CA VAL A 293 -5.40 6.57 -34.14
C VAL A 293 -5.24 5.35 -33.25
N THR A 294 -4.11 5.26 -32.56
CA THR A 294 -3.89 4.33 -31.45
C THR A 294 -3.85 5.12 -30.15
N VAL A 295 -4.72 4.76 -29.20
CA VAL A 295 -4.88 5.45 -27.92
C VAL A 295 -4.04 4.76 -26.85
N SER A 296 -3.19 5.54 -26.18
CA SER A 296 -2.49 5.18 -24.94
C SER A 296 -2.97 6.08 -23.79
N GLU A 297 -2.60 5.78 -22.55
CA GLU A 297 -3.01 6.55 -21.37
C GLU A 297 -2.55 8.02 -21.41
N THR A 298 -1.41 8.30 -22.06
CA THR A 298 -0.78 9.63 -22.11
C THR A 298 -0.58 10.19 -23.53
N GLN A 299 -0.84 9.40 -24.58
CA GLN A 299 -0.54 9.80 -25.96
C GLN A 299 -1.56 9.21 -26.96
N LEU A 300 -1.92 9.97 -28.00
CA LEU A 300 -2.53 9.45 -29.22
C LEU A 300 -1.46 9.36 -30.32
N LEU A 301 -1.27 8.17 -30.87
CA LEU A 301 -0.43 7.95 -32.04
C LEU A 301 -1.31 8.03 -33.28
N CYS A 302 -1.02 8.97 -34.17
CA CYS A 302 -1.75 9.18 -35.42
C CYS A 302 -0.85 8.83 -36.60
N GLU A 303 -1.25 7.84 -37.40
CA GLU A 303 -0.56 7.48 -38.65
C GLU A 303 -1.06 8.39 -39.80
N PRO A 304 -0.27 9.38 -40.25
CA PRO A 304 -0.74 10.36 -41.21
C PRO A 304 -1.04 9.71 -42.57
N PRO A 305 -2.12 10.11 -43.26
CA PRO A 305 -2.34 9.72 -44.64
C PRO A 305 -1.28 10.33 -45.57
N ASN A 306 -1.13 9.79 -46.79
CA ASN A 306 -0.18 10.27 -47.79
C ASN A 306 -0.54 11.67 -48.30
N LEU A 307 -0.13 12.70 -47.56
CA LEU A 307 -0.31 14.11 -47.86
C LEU A 307 1.06 14.81 -47.84
N THR A 308 1.23 15.80 -48.71
CA THR A 308 2.41 16.69 -48.73
C THR A 308 1.97 18.13 -48.48
N GLY A 309 2.86 18.97 -47.92
CA GLY A 309 2.55 20.34 -47.54
C GLY A 309 2.08 20.50 -46.09
N GLN A 310 1.63 21.71 -45.74
CA GLN A 310 1.24 22.08 -44.38
C GLN A 310 -0.27 21.89 -44.14
N HIS A 311 -0.62 21.04 -43.19
CA HIS A 311 -2.01 20.67 -42.86
C HIS A 311 -2.32 20.89 -41.39
N LYS A 312 -3.52 21.38 -41.08
CA LYS A 312 -3.95 21.64 -39.69
C LYS A 312 -4.40 20.34 -39.01
N VAL A 313 -3.99 20.12 -37.77
CA VAL A 313 -4.42 18.94 -36.99
C VAL A 313 -5.63 19.31 -36.12
N MET A 314 -6.64 18.44 -36.12
CA MET A 314 -7.90 18.60 -35.40
C MET A 314 -8.26 17.29 -34.70
N VAL A 315 -8.36 17.30 -33.36
CA VAL A 315 -8.76 16.15 -32.54
C VAL A 315 -10.21 16.32 -32.12
N ARG A 316 -11.05 15.32 -32.36
CA ARG A 316 -12.45 15.26 -31.94
C ARG A 316 -12.63 14.12 -30.94
N VAL A 317 -13.15 14.43 -29.75
CA VAL A 317 -13.45 13.44 -28.70
C VAL A 317 -14.67 13.88 -27.92
N GLY A 318 -15.70 13.01 -27.84
CA GLY A 318 -16.89 13.25 -27.03
C GLY A 318 -17.46 14.67 -27.15
N GLY A 319 -17.62 15.23 -28.37
CA GLY A 319 -18.12 16.60 -28.59
C GLY A 319 -17.10 17.75 -28.46
N ILE A 320 -15.92 17.50 -27.90
CA ILE A 320 -14.81 18.45 -27.81
C ILE A 320 -14.01 18.43 -29.10
N ILE A 321 -13.62 19.62 -29.58
CA ILE A 321 -12.74 19.78 -30.73
C ILE A 321 -11.50 20.56 -30.28
N PHE A 322 -10.34 19.93 -30.36
CA PHE A 322 -9.05 20.52 -30.01
C PHE A 322 -8.15 20.65 -31.25
N SER A 323 -7.36 21.72 -31.35
CA SER A 323 -6.39 21.89 -32.43
C SER A 323 -4.99 22.10 -31.85
N PRO A 324 -4.14 21.06 -31.84
CA PRO A 324 -2.82 21.10 -31.22
C PRO A 324 -1.75 21.81 -32.07
N GLY A 325 -2.07 22.19 -33.32
CA GLY A 325 -1.16 22.86 -34.25
C GLY A 325 -1.32 22.37 -35.70
N SER A 326 -0.34 22.66 -36.54
CA SER A 326 -0.25 22.20 -37.94
C SER A 326 0.98 21.31 -38.15
N VAL A 327 0.92 20.40 -39.12
CA VAL A 327 2.06 19.54 -39.51
C VAL A 327 2.48 19.92 -40.94
N SER A 328 3.78 20.15 -41.16
CA SER A 328 4.37 20.41 -42.48
C SER A 328 5.10 19.17 -42.96
N ILE A 329 4.56 18.52 -44.00
CA ILE A 329 5.16 17.32 -44.59
C ILE A 329 6.00 17.73 -45.80
N VAL A 330 7.32 17.77 -45.61
CA VAL A 330 8.30 18.14 -46.64
C VAL A 330 8.56 16.95 -47.55
N SER A 331 8.33 17.13 -48.86
CA SER A 331 8.66 16.12 -49.88
C SER A 331 10.17 16.08 -50.12
N ASP A 332 10.80 14.92 -49.95
CA ASP A 332 12.19 14.71 -50.33
C ASP A 332 12.31 14.76 -51.87
N SER A 333 12.90 15.85 -52.39
CA SER A 333 13.33 15.94 -53.78
C SER A 333 14.57 15.09 -54.01
N LEU A 334 14.33 13.92 -54.62
CA LEU A 334 15.17 13.18 -55.57
C LEU A 334 16.71 13.23 -55.37
N LEU A 335 17.24 12.23 -54.66
CA LEU A 335 18.60 11.75 -54.89
C LEU A 335 18.64 10.84 -56.13
N THR A 336 19.69 11.06 -56.93
CA THR A 336 19.90 10.54 -58.28
C THR A 336 20.18 9.03 -58.37
N LEU A 337 19.93 8.51 -59.57
CA LEU A 337 19.59 7.13 -59.91
C LEU A 337 20.68 6.02 -59.87
N PRO A 338 21.94 6.16 -59.40
CA PRO A 338 22.84 5.00 -59.26
C PRO A 338 22.95 4.39 -57.85
N ALA A 339 22.35 4.98 -56.80
CA ALA A 339 22.53 4.52 -55.41
C ALA A 339 21.42 3.57 -54.87
N ILE A 340 20.38 3.29 -55.67
CA ILE A 340 19.17 2.57 -55.21
C ILE A 340 19.39 1.06 -55.05
N VAL A 341 20.29 0.46 -55.83
CA VAL A 341 20.47 -1.01 -55.82
C VAL A 341 21.17 -1.50 -54.55
N SER A 342 22.01 -0.67 -53.91
CA SER A 342 22.73 -1.03 -52.67
C SER A 342 21.90 -0.78 -51.39
N ILE A 343 21.01 0.22 -51.37
CA ILE A 343 20.21 0.57 -50.18
C ILE A 343 18.90 -0.25 -50.11
N ALA A 344 18.28 -0.59 -51.25
CA ALA A 344 17.03 -1.36 -51.26
C ALA A 344 17.17 -2.79 -50.71
N ALA A 345 18.32 -3.44 -50.94
CA ALA A 345 18.61 -4.76 -50.38
C ALA A 345 18.90 -4.69 -48.86
N GLY A 346 19.67 -3.68 -48.43
CA GLY A 346 20.02 -3.51 -47.01
C GLY A 346 18.85 -3.05 -46.13
N GLY A 347 18.02 -2.11 -46.63
CA GLY A 347 16.84 -1.60 -45.93
C GLY A 347 15.72 -2.63 -45.79
N SER A 348 15.49 -3.44 -46.83
CA SER A 348 14.50 -4.53 -46.77
C SER A 348 14.92 -5.62 -45.77
N LEU A 349 16.22 -5.94 -45.70
CA LEU A 349 16.74 -6.88 -44.72
C LEU A 349 16.59 -6.36 -43.28
N LEU A 350 16.89 -5.08 -43.03
CA LEU A 350 16.74 -4.45 -41.72
C LEU A 350 15.27 -4.39 -41.26
N LEU A 351 14.34 -4.09 -42.17
CA LEU A 351 12.92 -4.00 -41.85
C LEU A 351 12.32 -5.39 -41.57
N ILE A 352 12.74 -6.42 -42.31
CA ILE A 352 12.42 -7.81 -42.01
C ILE A 352 13.00 -8.22 -40.66
N ILE A 353 14.23 -7.84 -40.32
CA ILE A 353 14.83 -8.10 -39.01
C ILE A 353 14.02 -7.43 -37.89
N VAL A 354 13.61 -6.16 -38.05
CA VAL A 354 12.79 -5.46 -37.04
C VAL A 354 11.42 -6.12 -36.86
N ILE A 355 10.76 -6.53 -37.95
CA ILE A 355 9.49 -7.26 -37.87
C ILE A 355 9.68 -8.62 -37.19
N ILE A 356 10.75 -9.36 -37.53
CA ILE A 356 11.10 -10.62 -36.86
C ILE A 356 11.38 -10.37 -35.37
N VAL A 357 12.06 -9.29 -35.01
CA VAL A 357 12.33 -8.92 -33.60
C VAL A 357 11.05 -8.54 -32.87
N LEU A 358 10.11 -7.80 -33.49
CA LEU A 358 8.82 -7.45 -32.88
C LEU A 358 7.90 -8.66 -32.75
N ILE A 359 7.88 -9.55 -33.76
CA ILE A 359 7.16 -10.82 -33.69
C ILE A 359 7.81 -11.72 -32.63
N ALA A 360 9.14 -11.79 -32.57
CA ALA A 360 9.87 -12.53 -31.54
C ALA A 360 9.64 -11.93 -30.16
N TYR A 361 9.57 -10.60 -30.01
CA TYR A 361 9.28 -9.92 -28.75
C TYR A 361 7.83 -10.16 -28.31
N LYS A 362 6.83 -10.03 -29.21
CA LYS A 362 5.44 -10.37 -28.88
C LYS A 362 5.26 -11.85 -28.60
N ARG A 363 5.93 -12.72 -29.36
CA ARG A 363 5.91 -14.17 -29.15
C ARG A 363 6.59 -14.52 -27.82
N LYS A 364 7.72 -13.90 -27.49
CA LYS A 364 8.44 -14.07 -26.22
C LYS A 364 7.67 -13.50 -25.04
N SER A 365 7.01 -12.35 -25.20
CA SER A 365 6.14 -11.75 -24.19
C SER A 365 4.92 -12.62 -23.93
N ARG A 366 4.23 -13.10 -24.98
CA ARG A 366 3.12 -14.04 -24.86
C ARG A 366 3.57 -15.38 -24.28
N GLU A 367 4.75 -15.87 -24.64
CA GLU A 367 5.36 -17.06 -24.06
C GLU A 367 5.68 -16.85 -22.57
N ASN A 368 6.21 -15.68 -22.19
CA ASN A 368 6.47 -15.32 -20.79
C ASN A 368 5.17 -15.19 -19.97
N ASP A 369 4.11 -14.61 -20.52
CA ASP A 369 2.80 -14.53 -19.85
C ASP A 369 2.16 -15.92 -19.72
N LEU A 370 2.29 -16.76 -20.75
CA LEU A 370 1.83 -18.15 -20.70
C LEU A 370 2.62 -18.99 -19.70
N THR A 371 3.94 -18.81 -19.61
CA THR A 371 4.77 -19.51 -18.61
C THR A 371 4.43 -19.01 -17.21
N LEU A 372 4.19 -17.71 -17.00
CA LEU A 372 3.74 -17.16 -15.72
C LEU A 372 2.38 -17.74 -15.29
N LYS A 373 1.39 -17.75 -16.18
CA LYS A 373 0.08 -18.37 -15.93
C LYS A 373 0.19 -19.86 -15.64
N ARG A 374 1.10 -20.57 -16.33
CA ARG A 374 1.37 -21.98 -16.09
C ARG A 374 1.99 -22.21 -14.72
N LEU A 375 2.96 -21.38 -14.32
CA LEU A 375 3.58 -21.44 -12.98
C LEU A 375 2.56 -21.17 -11.87
N GLN A 376 1.69 -20.16 -12.05
CA GLN A 376 0.59 -19.88 -11.12
C GLN A 376 -0.37 -21.07 -11.00
N MET A 377 -0.86 -21.60 -12.13
CA MET A 377 -1.78 -22.74 -12.14
C MET A 377 -1.15 -24.03 -11.58
N GLN A 378 0.15 -24.24 -11.80
CA GLN A 378 0.89 -25.34 -11.17
C GLN A 378 0.94 -25.17 -9.66
N MET A 379 1.22 -23.96 -9.18
CA MET A 379 1.23 -23.65 -7.75
C MET A 379 -0.16 -23.81 -7.13
N ASP A 380 -1.23 -23.38 -7.83
CA ASP A 380 -2.63 -23.55 -7.39
C ASP A 380 -3.01 -25.02 -7.25
N ASN A 381 -2.60 -25.86 -8.20
CA ASN A 381 -2.87 -27.29 -8.16
C ASN A 381 -2.15 -27.95 -6.97
N LEU A 382 -0.90 -27.56 -6.72
CA LEU A 382 -0.13 -28.04 -5.56
C LEU A 382 -0.71 -27.55 -4.24
N GLU A 383 -1.07 -26.28 -4.15
CA GLU A 383 -1.70 -25.69 -2.97
C GLU A 383 -3.03 -26.38 -2.66
N SER A 384 -3.86 -26.65 -3.68
CA SER A 384 -5.13 -27.38 -3.52
C SER A 384 -4.94 -28.81 -2.99
N ARG A 385 -3.90 -29.53 -3.46
CA ARG A 385 -3.58 -30.88 -2.96
C ARG A 385 -3.21 -30.88 -1.48
N VAL A 386 -2.49 -29.85 -1.02
CA VAL A 386 -2.00 -29.76 0.35
C VAL A 386 -2.99 -28.99 1.25
N ALA A 387 -3.99 -28.29 0.69
CA ALA A 387 -4.89 -27.43 1.46
C ALA A 387 -5.65 -28.16 2.58
N LEU A 388 -6.05 -29.42 2.37
CA LEU A 388 -6.70 -30.20 3.42
C LEU A 388 -5.70 -30.59 4.51
N GLU A 389 -4.51 -31.08 4.13
CA GLU A 389 -3.42 -31.40 5.05
C GLU A 389 -3.00 -30.15 5.86
N CYS A 390 -2.92 -28.98 5.23
CA CYS A 390 -2.66 -27.70 5.89
C CYS A 390 -3.74 -27.37 6.93
N LYS A 391 -5.02 -27.57 6.61
CA LYS A 391 -6.12 -27.26 7.53
C LYS A 391 -6.09 -28.19 8.75
N GLU A 392 -5.82 -29.46 8.54
CA GLU A 392 -5.66 -30.44 9.62
C GLU A 392 -4.42 -30.15 10.48
N ALA A 393 -3.26 -29.92 9.84
CA ALA A 393 -2.03 -29.54 10.52
C ALA A 393 -2.15 -28.20 11.25
N PHE A 394 -2.88 -27.24 10.69
CA PHE A 394 -3.20 -25.97 11.34
C PHE A 394 -4.12 -26.17 12.53
N ALA A 395 -5.16 -27.01 12.43
CA ALA A 395 -6.02 -27.31 13.57
C ALA A 395 -5.22 -27.98 14.70
N GLU A 396 -4.32 -28.91 14.38
CA GLU A 396 -3.42 -29.54 15.36
C GLU A 396 -2.45 -28.52 15.99
N LEU A 397 -1.78 -27.70 15.16
CA LEU A 397 -0.90 -26.65 15.67
C LEU A 397 -1.66 -25.62 16.50
N GLN A 398 -2.88 -25.25 16.11
CA GLN A 398 -3.72 -24.34 16.87
C GLN A 398 -4.11 -24.95 18.22
N THR A 399 -4.34 -26.27 18.31
CA THR A 399 -4.55 -26.93 19.61
C THR A 399 -3.28 -26.92 20.47
N ASP A 400 -2.10 -27.23 19.90
CA ASP A 400 -0.81 -27.18 20.61
C ASP A 400 -0.50 -25.75 21.09
N ILE A 401 -0.78 -24.75 20.25
CA ILE A 401 -0.58 -23.34 20.55
C ILE A 401 -1.61 -22.83 21.54
N ASN A 402 -2.88 -23.23 21.47
CA ASN A 402 -3.89 -22.83 22.45
C ASN A 402 -3.58 -23.42 23.84
N GLU A 403 -3.05 -24.64 23.91
CA GLU A 403 -2.52 -25.22 25.15
C GLU A 403 -1.39 -24.34 25.69
N LEU A 404 -0.42 -23.96 24.85
CA LEU A 404 0.64 -23.04 25.23
C LEU A 404 0.09 -21.66 25.66
N THR A 405 -0.89 -21.09 24.96
CA THR A 405 -1.52 -19.81 25.33
C THR A 405 -2.21 -19.90 26.69
N SER A 406 -2.88 -21.01 26.99
CA SER A 406 -3.52 -21.20 28.29
C SER A 406 -2.52 -21.28 29.45
N ASP A 407 -1.31 -21.81 29.18
CA ASP A 407 -0.20 -21.77 30.13
C ASP A 407 0.42 -20.37 30.23
N LEU A 408 0.54 -19.66 29.10
CA LEU A 408 1.03 -18.28 29.03
C LEU A 408 0.12 -17.28 29.74
N ASP A 409 -1.20 -17.51 29.78
CA ASP A 409 -2.13 -16.70 30.57
C ASP A 409 -1.80 -16.77 32.07
N ARG A 410 -1.12 -17.83 32.51
CA ARG A 410 -0.66 -17.99 33.90
C ARG A 410 0.76 -17.45 34.13
N SER A 411 1.69 -17.66 33.20
CA SER A 411 3.10 -17.29 33.37
C SER A 411 3.48 -15.91 32.80
N GLY A 412 2.67 -15.38 31.88
CA GLY A 412 2.98 -14.22 31.05
C GLY A 412 3.97 -14.52 29.92
N ILE A 413 3.98 -13.64 28.91
CA ILE A 413 5.00 -13.65 27.84
C ILE A 413 6.33 -13.15 28.41
N PRO A 414 7.48 -13.82 28.14
CA PRO A 414 8.78 -13.49 28.71
C PRO A 414 9.42 -12.28 28.01
N TYR A 415 8.79 -11.10 28.15
CA TYR A 415 9.35 -9.83 27.69
C TYR A 415 10.66 -9.51 28.42
N LEU A 416 11.67 -9.08 27.67
CA LEU A 416 12.86 -8.47 28.24
C LEU A 416 12.51 -7.12 28.86
N ASP A 417 13.30 -6.71 29.83
CA ASP A 417 13.22 -5.36 30.36
C ASP A 417 13.70 -4.33 29.32
N TYR A 418 13.31 -3.07 29.52
CA TYR A 418 13.62 -1.99 28.58
C TYR A 418 15.13 -1.88 28.30
N ARG A 419 15.93 -2.01 29.36
CA ARG A 419 17.40 -1.92 29.30
C ARG A 419 18.00 -3.02 28.44
N THR A 420 17.64 -4.29 28.66
CA THR A 420 18.18 -5.40 27.86
C THR A 420 17.68 -5.33 26.41
N TYR A 421 16.40 -5.00 26.20
CA TYR A 421 15.83 -4.79 24.88
C TYR A 421 16.62 -3.72 24.09
N ALA A 422 16.79 -2.53 24.69
CA ALA A 422 17.47 -1.43 24.06
C ALA A 422 18.93 -1.79 23.75
N MET A 423 19.64 -2.44 24.67
CA MET A 423 21.00 -2.90 24.43
C MET A 423 21.12 -3.87 23.26
N ARG A 424 20.22 -4.86 23.16
CA ARG A 424 20.21 -5.83 22.06
C ARG A 424 19.94 -5.17 20.71
N VAL A 425 19.17 -4.07 20.67
CA VAL A 425 18.88 -3.33 19.43
C VAL A 425 20.00 -2.34 19.06
N LEU A 426 20.53 -1.60 20.03
CA LEU A 426 21.55 -0.58 19.82
C LEU A 426 22.91 -1.23 19.51
N PHE A 427 23.30 -2.23 20.30
CA PHE A 427 24.60 -2.90 20.27
C PHE A 427 24.43 -4.42 20.05
N PRO A 428 23.95 -4.84 18.87
CA PRO A 428 23.65 -6.25 18.60
C PRO A 428 24.92 -7.11 18.71
N GLY A 429 24.84 -8.18 19.50
CA GLY A 429 25.93 -9.14 19.71
C GLY A 429 26.93 -8.78 20.81
N ILE A 430 26.68 -7.71 21.58
CA ILE A 430 27.49 -7.32 22.74
C ILE A 430 26.64 -7.47 24.00
N GLU A 431 26.91 -8.49 24.81
CA GLU A 431 26.14 -8.76 26.03
C GLU A 431 26.57 -7.87 27.22
N ASP A 432 27.85 -7.49 27.26
CA ASP A 432 28.46 -6.79 28.39
C ASP A 432 29.11 -5.48 27.91
N HIS A 433 28.29 -4.47 27.65
CA HIS A 433 28.75 -3.18 27.13
C HIS A 433 29.14 -2.21 28.26
N PRO A 434 30.23 -1.43 28.12
CA PRO A 434 30.64 -0.42 29.11
C PRO A 434 29.57 0.59 29.54
N VAL A 435 28.55 0.85 28.71
CA VAL A 435 27.45 1.80 29.00
C VAL A 435 26.49 1.31 30.08
N LEU A 436 26.59 0.02 30.41
CA LEU A 436 25.82 -0.64 31.46
C LEU A 436 26.49 -0.57 32.84
N ARG A 437 27.79 -0.25 32.87
CA ARG A 437 28.60 -0.21 34.08
C ARG A 437 28.86 1.21 34.52
N GLU A 438 29.13 1.38 35.81
CA GLU A 438 29.74 2.61 36.30
C GLU A 438 31.12 2.80 35.66
N LEU A 439 31.52 4.06 35.47
CA LEU A 439 32.76 4.41 34.80
C LEU A 439 33.96 3.90 35.62
N GLU A 440 34.51 2.73 35.26
CA GLU A 440 35.69 2.14 35.89
C GLU A 440 36.97 2.80 35.37
N VAL A 441 37.37 3.92 35.98
CA VAL A 441 38.70 4.53 35.77
C VAL A 441 39.59 4.17 36.96
N GLN A 442 40.76 3.57 36.73
CA GLN A 442 41.67 3.17 37.81
C GLN A 442 42.36 4.40 38.44
N GLY A 443 42.21 4.60 39.76
CA GLY A 443 43.04 5.51 40.57
C GLY A 443 42.50 6.94 40.82
N ASN A 444 43.40 7.86 41.24
CA ASN A 444 43.12 9.28 41.54
C ASN A 444 42.60 10.08 40.32
N GLY A 445 42.68 9.51 39.12
CA GLY A 445 42.26 10.10 37.85
C GLY A 445 40.77 10.12 37.56
N GLN A 446 39.98 9.30 38.28
CA GLN A 446 38.55 9.20 38.07
C GLN A 446 37.83 10.56 38.22
N GLN A 447 38.24 11.39 39.18
CA GLN A 447 37.66 12.73 39.37
C GLN A 447 38.04 13.72 38.27
N SER A 448 39.24 13.60 37.69
CA SER A 448 39.69 14.46 36.59
C SER A 448 38.95 14.11 35.29
N VAL A 449 38.91 12.81 34.97
CA VAL A 449 38.16 12.27 33.84
C VAL A 449 36.68 12.58 33.96
N GLU A 450 36.07 12.42 35.14
CA GLU A 450 34.67 12.78 35.34
C GLU A 450 34.40 14.29 35.14
N LYS A 451 35.30 15.16 35.59
CA LYS A 451 35.21 16.61 35.34
C LYS A 451 35.31 16.92 33.84
N ALA A 452 36.24 16.28 33.14
CA ALA A 452 36.40 16.43 31.69
C ALA A 452 35.17 15.91 30.93
N LEU A 453 34.64 14.74 31.29
CA LEU A 453 33.43 14.18 30.70
C LEU A 453 32.18 15.04 31.00
N LYS A 454 32.12 15.74 32.14
CA LYS A 454 31.07 16.74 32.41
C LYS A 454 31.19 17.96 31.49
N LEU A 455 32.41 18.42 31.18
CA LEU A 455 32.61 19.45 30.16
C LEU A 455 32.20 18.93 28.78
N PHE A 456 32.52 17.68 28.46
CA PHE A 456 32.12 17.06 27.20
C PHE A 456 30.60 16.90 27.09
N ALA A 457 29.91 16.56 28.18
CA ALA A 457 28.46 16.53 28.25
C ALA A 457 27.86 17.91 27.90
N GLN A 458 28.46 19.01 28.34
CA GLN A 458 28.01 20.36 27.99
C GLN A 458 28.20 20.65 26.50
N LEU A 459 29.29 20.15 25.89
CA LEU A 459 29.51 20.25 24.45
C LEU A 459 28.50 19.42 23.66
N ILE A 460 28.24 18.16 24.04
CA ILE A 460 27.24 17.31 23.38
C ILE A 460 25.82 17.89 23.50
N ASN A 461 25.51 18.58 24.60
CA ASN A 461 24.26 19.31 24.79
C ASN A 461 24.20 20.65 24.02
N ASN A 462 25.23 21.00 23.26
CA ASN A 462 25.24 22.16 22.39
C ASN A 462 24.90 21.75 20.95
N ARG A 463 23.78 22.27 20.44
CA ARG A 463 23.26 21.91 19.10
C ARG A 463 24.29 22.13 17.99
N VAL A 464 25.00 23.25 18.01
CA VAL A 464 25.99 23.60 16.98
C VAL A 464 27.17 22.62 17.04
N PHE A 465 27.68 22.35 18.24
CA PHE A 465 28.76 21.38 18.41
C PHE A 465 28.38 19.99 17.90
N LEU A 466 27.23 19.45 18.32
CA LEU A 466 26.86 18.07 18.01
C LEU A 466 26.61 17.86 16.51
N LEU A 467 25.97 18.83 15.84
CA LEU A 467 25.76 18.78 14.39
C LEU A 467 27.11 18.83 13.65
N THR A 468 28.00 19.75 14.02
CA THR A 468 29.33 19.86 13.40
C THR A 468 30.16 18.62 13.68
N PHE A 469 30.12 18.07 14.90
CA PHE A 469 30.80 16.83 15.26
C PHE A 469 30.39 15.65 14.37
N ILE A 470 29.08 15.38 14.23
CA ILE A 470 28.58 14.28 13.41
C ILE A 470 28.96 14.49 11.93
N ARG A 471 28.78 15.70 11.40
CA ARG A 471 29.11 16.02 10.01
C ARG A 471 30.60 15.83 9.73
N THR A 472 31.48 16.27 10.62
CA THR A 472 32.93 16.11 10.48
C THR A 472 33.32 14.64 10.46
N LEU A 473 32.75 13.81 11.33
CA LEU A 473 33.02 12.37 11.36
C LEU A 473 32.57 11.68 10.06
N GLU A 474 31.37 12.00 9.57
CA GLU A 474 30.84 11.39 8.34
C GLU A 474 31.64 11.73 7.08
N LEU A 475 32.31 12.89 7.06
CA LEU A 475 33.18 13.30 5.96
C LEU A 475 34.49 12.50 5.88
N GLN A 476 34.89 11.82 6.97
CA GLN A 476 36.16 11.08 7.01
C GLN A 476 36.05 9.74 6.28
N ARG A 477 37.01 9.48 5.37
CA ARG A 477 37.08 8.19 4.65
C ARG A 477 37.40 7.01 5.57
N SER A 478 38.10 7.25 6.67
CA SER A 478 38.45 6.23 7.67
C SER A 478 37.29 5.88 8.61
N PHE A 479 36.17 6.62 8.53
CA PHE A 479 34.99 6.38 9.36
C PHE A 479 34.09 5.32 8.71
N SER A 480 34.13 4.11 9.26
CA SER A 480 33.47 2.94 8.68
C SER A 480 31.96 2.93 8.94
N MET A 481 31.23 2.05 8.23
CA MET A 481 29.80 1.80 8.48
C MET A 481 29.53 1.31 9.91
N ARG A 482 30.46 0.53 10.48
CA ARG A 482 30.40 0.06 11.87
C ARG A 482 30.56 1.23 12.84
N ASP A 483 31.49 2.14 12.56
CA ASP A 483 31.71 3.33 13.38
C ASP A 483 30.49 4.26 13.38
N ARG A 484 29.87 4.48 12.21
CA ARG A 484 28.60 5.23 12.09
C ARG A 484 27.52 4.64 12.99
N GLY A 485 27.37 3.32 12.94
CA GLY A 485 26.40 2.59 13.74
C GLY A 485 26.66 2.70 15.25
N ASN A 486 27.94 2.62 15.63
CA ASN A 486 28.39 2.70 17.02
C ASN A 486 28.19 4.11 17.59
N VAL A 487 28.68 5.14 16.89
CA VAL A 487 28.56 6.56 17.30
C VAL A 487 27.09 6.96 17.43
N ALA A 488 26.23 6.59 16.48
CA ALA A 488 24.80 6.84 16.58
C ALA A 488 24.17 6.22 17.84
N SER A 489 24.59 5.01 18.20
CA SER A 489 24.07 4.28 19.36
C SER A 489 24.59 4.86 20.68
N LEU A 490 25.86 5.25 20.73
CA LEU A 490 26.45 5.93 21.88
C LEU A 490 25.82 7.31 22.10
N ILE A 491 25.63 8.11 21.04
CA ILE A 491 24.99 9.44 21.13
C ILE A 491 23.55 9.30 21.64
N MET A 492 22.77 8.38 21.07
CA MET A 492 21.39 8.16 21.51
C MET A 492 21.33 7.65 22.96
N THR A 493 22.28 6.81 23.39
CA THR A 493 22.39 6.36 24.78
C THR A 493 22.75 7.52 25.72
N GLY A 494 23.73 8.35 25.35
CA GLY A 494 24.15 9.52 26.13
C GLY A 494 23.08 10.62 26.20
N LEU A 495 22.18 10.67 25.23
CA LEU A 495 21.06 11.61 25.17
C LEU A 495 19.70 11.01 25.58
N GLN A 496 19.67 9.77 26.10
CA GLN A 496 18.44 9.10 26.53
C GLN A 496 17.67 9.92 27.58
N GLY A 497 18.37 10.61 28.48
CA GLY A 497 17.75 11.49 29.47
C GLY A 497 17.22 12.82 28.91
N LYS A 498 17.39 13.09 27.61
CA LYS A 498 17.00 14.34 26.93
C LYS A 498 16.51 14.06 25.50
N LEU A 499 15.50 13.19 25.35
CA LEU A 499 14.99 12.79 24.05
C LEU A 499 14.39 13.94 23.23
N GLU A 500 13.89 15.00 23.87
CA GLU A 500 13.46 16.23 23.18
C GLU A 500 14.60 16.83 22.34
N TYR A 501 15.74 17.10 22.99
CA TYR A 501 16.94 17.62 22.33
C TYR A 501 17.49 16.64 21.28
N ALA A 502 17.50 15.34 21.59
CA ALA A 502 17.94 14.32 20.64
C ALA A 502 17.05 14.29 19.37
N THR A 503 15.74 14.47 19.53
CA THR A 503 14.76 14.48 18.43
C THR A 503 14.96 15.70 17.54
N ASP A 504 15.22 16.88 18.11
CA ASP A 504 15.49 18.09 17.33
C ASP A 504 16.80 17.98 16.52
N VAL A 505 17.85 17.43 17.12
CA VAL A 505 19.12 17.15 16.41
C VAL A 505 18.89 16.13 15.31
N LEU A 506 18.15 15.05 15.57
CA LEU A 506 17.82 14.03 14.60
C LEU A 506 17.04 14.60 13.40
N LYS A 507 15.99 15.39 13.64
CA LYS A 507 15.22 16.06 12.57
C LYS A 507 16.11 16.94 11.70
N GLN A 508 17.02 17.71 12.32
CA GLN A 508 17.95 18.54 11.56
C GLN A 508 18.90 17.69 10.70
N LEU A 509 19.52 16.65 11.26
CA LEU A 509 20.41 15.77 10.51
C LEU A 509 19.70 15.04 9.37
N LEU A 510 18.45 14.63 9.56
CA LEU A 510 17.63 14.03 8.51
C LEU A 510 17.28 15.04 7.42
N SER A 511 16.95 16.29 7.78
CA SER A 511 16.70 17.37 6.82
C SER A 511 17.95 17.66 5.99
N ASP A 512 19.12 17.77 6.62
CA ASP A 512 20.40 17.96 5.92
C ASP A 512 20.70 16.76 4.97
N LEU A 513 20.42 15.54 5.42
CA LEU A 513 20.60 14.33 4.62
C LEU A 513 19.69 14.31 3.40
N ILE A 514 18.43 14.73 3.55
CA ILE A 514 17.45 14.86 2.46
C ILE A 514 17.94 15.91 1.45
N GLU A 515 18.28 17.10 1.93
CA GLU A 515 18.74 18.22 1.10
C GLU A 515 19.99 17.82 0.29
N LYS A 516 21.02 17.30 0.96
CA LYS A 516 22.26 16.85 0.30
C LYS A 516 22.02 15.75 -0.74
N ASN A 517 21.09 14.83 -0.49
CA ASN A 517 20.78 13.77 -1.46
C ASN A 517 20.06 14.32 -2.70
N LEU A 518 19.13 15.26 -2.51
CA LEU A 518 18.40 15.91 -3.60
C LEU A 518 19.33 16.82 -4.43
N GLU A 519 20.24 17.56 -3.77
CA GLU A 519 21.26 18.39 -4.44
C GLU A 519 22.21 17.56 -5.30
N ASN A 520 22.61 16.38 -4.82
CA ASN A 520 23.45 15.43 -5.57
C ASN A 520 22.72 14.79 -6.77
N LYS A 521 21.46 15.16 -7.04
CA LYS A 521 20.60 14.61 -8.09
C LYS A 521 20.41 13.09 -7.99
N ASN A 522 20.53 12.54 -6.79
CA ASN A 522 20.20 11.15 -6.55
C ASN A 522 18.68 10.95 -6.70
N HIS A 523 18.28 9.78 -7.19
CA HIS A 523 16.86 9.49 -7.35
C HIS A 523 16.15 9.51 -5.98
N PRO A 524 15.07 10.30 -5.77
CA PRO A 524 14.46 10.47 -4.45
C PRO A 524 14.02 9.17 -3.76
N LYS A 525 13.55 8.17 -4.53
CA LYS A 525 13.18 6.84 -3.99
C LYS A 525 14.37 6.04 -3.40
N LEU A 526 15.62 6.47 -3.61
CA LEU A 526 16.80 5.81 -3.02
C LEU A 526 17.17 6.33 -1.64
N LEU A 527 16.56 7.44 -1.19
CA LEU A 527 16.80 8.02 0.12
C LEU A 527 16.40 7.03 1.23
N LEU A 528 17.20 6.97 2.30
CA LEU A 528 17.02 6.10 3.47
C LEU A 528 17.00 4.59 3.13
N ARG A 529 17.38 4.19 1.91
CA ARG A 529 17.33 2.77 1.49
C ARG A 529 18.41 1.91 2.14
N ARG A 530 19.56 2.49 2.49
CA ARG A 530 20.70 1.81 3.11
C ARG A 530 21.20 2.67 4.27
N THR A 531 21.58 2.07 5.39
CA THR A 531 22.08 2.77 6.59
C THR A 531 23.48 3.34 6.37
N GLU A 532 23.61 4.39 5.57
CA GLU A 532 24.91 4.95 5.18
C GLU A 532 25.29 6.18 6.01
N SER A 533 24.38 6.68 6.84
CA SER A 533 24.59 7.81 7.76
C SER A 533 24.36 7.46 9.24
N VAL A 534 24.96 8.26 10.12
CA VAL A 534 24.74 8.29 11.57
C VAL A 534 23.28 8.63 11.86
N ALA A 535 22.71 9.61 11.12
CA ALA A 535 21.32 10.05 11.28
C ALA A 535 20.32 8.90 11.12
N GLU A 536 20.51 8.04 10.11
CA GLU A 536 19.64 6.89 9.85
C GLU A 536 19.69 5.83 10.97
N LYS A 537 20.88 5.59 11.55
CA LYS A 537 20.99 4.70 12.71
C LYS A 537 20.39 5.35 13.96
N MET A 538 20.61 6.65 14.18
CA MET A 538 19.98 7.39 15.27
C MET A 538 18.45 7.31 15.19
N LEU A 539 17.88 7.42 13.98
CA LEU A 539 16.45 7.24 13.72
C LEU A 539 15.95 5.85 14.11
N THR A 540 16.71 4.80 13.77
CA THR A 540 16.38 3.42 14.15
C THR A 540 16.38 3.24 15.67
N ASN A 541 17.37 3.83 16.35
CA ASN A 541 17.48 3.79 17.81
C ASN A 541 16.37 4.61 18.49
N TRP A 542 15.99 5.74 17.90
CA TRP A 542 14.88 6.58 18.37
C TRP A 542 13.54 5.83 18.32
N PHE A 543 13.26 5.14 17.21
CA PHE A 543 12.09 4.25 17.16
C PHE A 543 12.15 3.13 18.19
N ALA A 544 13.32 2.53 18.41
CA ALA A 544 13.48 1.49 19.43
C ALA A 544 13.09 2.00 20.83
N PHE A 545 13.56 3.19 21.22
CA PHE A 545 13.20 3.76 22.50
C PHE A 545 11.71 4.04 22.64
N LEU A 546 11.08 4.62 21.62
CA LEU A 546 9.70 5.10 21.72
C LEU A 546 8.63 4.03 21.44
N LEU A 547 9.00 2.90 20.83
CA LEU A 547 8.06 1.83 20.45
C LEU A 547 8.11 0.61 21.37
N HIS A 548 8.97 0.62 22.40
CA HIS A 548 9.02 -0.47 23.38
C HIS A 548 7.66 -0.72 24.05
N LYS A 549 6.93 0.34 24.42
CA LYS A 549 5.58 0.21 24.99
C LYS A 549 4.60 -0.44 24.01
N PHE A 550 4.62 -0.01 22.74
CA PHE A 550 3.78 -0.57 21.69
C PHE A 550 4.11 -2.05 21.39
N LEU A 551 5.41 -2.41 21.43
CA LEU A 551 5.84 -3.80 21.38
C LEU A 551 5.24 -4.61 22.53
N LYS A 552 5.27 -4.09 23.75
CA LYS A 552 4.76 -4.83 24.91
C LYS A 552 3.24 -4.96 24.95
N GLU A 553 2.51 -3.95 24.49
CA GLU A 553 1.05 -3.86 24.64
C GLU A 553 0.26 -4.34 23.41
N CYS A 554 0.86 -4.31 22.20
CA CYS A 554 0.16 -4.62 20.96
C CYS A 554 0.90 -5.68 20.13
N ALA A 555 2.10 -5.35 19.64
CA ALA A 555 2.77 -6.14 18.60
C ALA A 555 3.53 -7.38 19.12
N GLY A 556 3.82 -7.43 20.42
CA GLY A 556 4.66 -8.47 21.02
C GLY A 556 3.97 -9.82 21.13
N GLU A 557 2.69 -9.85 21.48
CA GLU A 557 1.89 -11.07 21.53
C GLU A 557 1.89 -11.81 20.18
N PRO A 558 1.42 -11.24 19.06
CA PRO A 558 1.41 -11.95 17.79
C PRO A 558 2.82 -12.31 17.30
N LEU A 559 3.84 -11.51 17.60
CA LEU A 559 5.23 -11.85 17.26
C LEU A 559 5.73 -13.08 18.04
N PHE A 560 5.43 -13.14 19.33
CA PHE A 560 5.79 -14.28 20.18
C PHE A 560 5.03 -15.54 19.75
N MET A 561 3.74 -15.41 19.42
CA MET A 561 2.92 -16.51 18.91
C MET A 561 3.46 -17.04 17.58
N LEU A 562 3.88 -16.16 16.66
CA LEU A 562 4.53 -16.57 15.42
C LEU A 562 5.84 -17.33 15.67
N TYR A 563 6.70 -16.83 16.58
CA TYR A 563 7.93 -17.54 16.96
C TYR A 563 7.63 -18.95 17.51
N CYS A 564 6.66 -19.06 18.43
CA CYS A 564 6.27 -20.34 19.03
C CYS A 564 5.69 -21.29 17.97
N ALA A 565 4.82 -20.80 17.10
CA ALA A 565 4.22 -21.57 16.01
C ALA A 565 5.29 -22.08 15.04
N ILE A 566 6.25 -21.24 14.64
CA ILE A 566 7.38 -21.67 13.82
C ILE A 566 8.17 -22.76 14.55
N LYS A 567 8.62 -22.51 15.79
CA LYS A 567 9.44 -23.45 16.57
C LYS A 567 8.76 -24.82 16.69
N GLN A 568 7.51 -24.85 17.14
CA GLN A 568 6.74 -26.09 17.29
C GLN A 568 6.56 -26.81 15.95
N GLN A 569 6.23 -26.07 14.87
CA GLN A 569 6.06 -26.67 13.55
C GLN A 569 7.36 -27.28 13.00
N MET A 570 8.52 -26.68 13.27
CA MET A 570 9.80 -27.27 12.85
C MET A 570 10.09 -28.55 13.64
N GLU A 571 9.84 -28.54 14.94
CA GLU A 571 10.15 -29.65 15.88
C GLU A 571 9.24 -30.88 15.72
N LYS A 572 8.09 -30.73 15.04
CA LYS A 572 7.22 -31.86 14.62
C LYS A 572 7.89 -32.78 13.60
N GLY A 573 8.92 -32.31 12.90
CA GLY A 573 9.66 -33.08 11.89
C GLY A 573 11.15 -33.22 12.23
N PRO A 574 11.88 -34.09 11.51
CA PRO A 574 13.32 -34.22 11.68
C PRO A 574 14.05 -32.91 11.40
N ILE A 575 15.03 -32.59 12.26
CA ILE A 575 15.95 -31.46 12.11
C ILE A 575 17.38 -32.02 12.14
N ASP A 576 18.18 -31.73 11.12
CA ASP A 576 19.59 -32.08 11.09
C ASP A 576 20.39 -31.14 12.01
N ALA A 577 21.13 -31.70 12.98
CA ALA A 577 21.82 -30.94 14.02
C ALA A 577 23.10 -30.25 13.49
N ILE A 578 23.63 -30.71 12.36
CA ILE A 578 24.87 -30.20 11.76
C ILE A 578 24.56 -29.16 10.68
N THR A 579 23.68 -29.48 9.73
CA THR A 579 23.32 -28.58 8.63
C THR A 579 22.26 -27.54 9.03
N GLY A 580 21.48 -27.83 10.08
CA GLY A 580 20.33 -27.03 10.48
C GLY A 580 19.17 -27.10 9.49
N GLU A 581 19.15 -28.08 8.60
CA GLU A 581 18.04 -28.33 7.68
C GLU A 581 16.90 -29.06 8.41
N ALA A 582 15.65 -28.72 8.07
CA ALA A 582 14.47 -29.34 8.66
C ALA A 582 13.51 -29.88 7.59
N ARG A 583 12.69 -30.87 7.97
CA ARG A 583 11.63 -31.41 7.09
C ARG A 583 10.54 -30.39 6.80
N TYR A 584 10.06 -29.72 7.85
CA TYR A 584 9.12 -28.61 7.77
C TYR A 584 9.98 -27.35 7.83
N SER A 585 10.14 -26.65 6.72
CA SER A 585 10.90 -25.40 6.64
C SER A 585 10.10 -24.43 5.77
N LEU A 586 10.18 -23.13 6.06
CA LEU A 586 9.72 -22.09 5.13
C LEU A 586 10.81 -21.67 4.13
N SER A 587 12.07 -21.97 4.43
CA SER A 587 13.21 -21.67 3.57
C SER A 587 13.60 -22.90 2.74
N GLU A 588 13.68 -22.73 1.42
CA GLU A 588 14.13 -23.78 0.50
C GLU A 588 15.58 -24.22 0.79
N ASP A 589 16.43 -23.27 1.20
CA ASP A 589 17.85 -23.52 1.50
C ASP A 589 18.05 -24.38 2.75
N LYS A 590 17.05 -24.41 3.64
CA LYS A 590 17.06 -25.19 4.88
C LYS A 590 16.08 -26.36 4.86
N LEU A 591 15.64 -26.79 3.67
CA LEU A 591 14.72 -27.91 3.52
C LEU A 591 15.48 -29.23 3.33
N ILE A 592 15.18 -30.24 4.15
CA ILE A 592 15.75 -31.59 3.96
C ILE A 592 15.22 -32.20 2.65
N ARG A 593 16.16 -32.50 1.74
CA ARG A 593 15.89 -33.13 0.44
C ARG A 593 16.07 -34.65 0.44
N GLN A 594 16.42 -35.24 1.57
CA GLN A 594 16.55 -36.69 1.72
C GLN A 594 15.27 -37.28 2.34
N GLN A 595 14.95 -38.53 2.00
CA GLN A 595 13.84 -39.24 2.64
C GLN A 595 14.35 -39.81 3.98
N ILE A 596 13.86 -39.23 5.07
CA ILE A 596 14.18 -39.68 6.43
C ILE A 596 12.95 -40.38 7.00
N GLU A 597 13.11 -41.64 7.39
CA GLU A 597 12.11 -42.40 8.13
C GLU A 597 12.22 -42.05 9.63
N TYR A 598 11.12 -41.62 10.23
CA TYR A 598 11.07 -41.25 11.63
C TYR A 598 9.74 -41.67 12.26
N LYS A 599 9.76 -41.81 13.59
CA LYS A 599 8.59 -42.09 14.42
C LYS A 599 8.59 -41.14 15.61
N THR A 600 7.41 -40.62 15.95
CA THR A 600 7.21 -39.85 17.18
C THR A 600 7.18 -40.80 18.37
N LEU A 601 7.93 -40.44 19.42
CA LEU A 601 7.98 -41.13 20.71
C LEU A 601 7.54 -40.14 21.80
N ILE A 602 6.90 -40.65 22.85
CA ILE A 602 6.59 -39.90 24.07
C ILE A 602 7.53 -40.40 25.16
N LEU A 603 8.42 -39.55 25.66
CA LEU A 603 9.29 -39.87 26.79
C LEU A 603 8.67 -39.34 28.08
N ASN A 604 8.79 -40.09 29.16
CA ASN A 604 8.34 -39.66 30.48
C ASN A 604 9.52 -39.11 31.26
N CYS A 605 9.61 -37.79 31.38
CA CYS A 605 10.70 -37.15 32.10
C CYS A 605 10.39 -37.06 33.60
N VAL A 606 11.31 -37.54 34.42
CA VAL A 606 11.30 -37.28 35.87
C VAL A 606 11.61 -35.80 36.10
N ASN A 607 10.83 -35.14 36.94
CA ASN A 607 11.06 -33.75 37.27
C ASN A 607 12.38 -33.59 38.05
N PRO A 608 13.31 -32.73 37.57
CA PRO A 608 14.62 -32.55 38.21
C PRO A 608 14.52 -31.93 39.61
N ASP A 609 13.49 -31.13 39.90
CA ASP A 609 13.33 -30.46 41.20
C ASP A 609 12.65 -31.35 42.25
N ASN A 610 11.84 -32.31 41.82
CA ASN A 610 11.13 -33.22 42.71
C ASN A 610 10.86 -34.58 42.05
N GLU A 611 11.71 -35.56 42.36
CA GLU A 611 11.59 -36.93 41.84
C GLU A 611 10.25 -37.62 42.19
N ASN A 612 9.52 -37.13 43.20
CA ASN A 612 8.20 -37.68 43.59
C ASN A 612 7.02 -37.02 42.86
N SER A 613 7.27 -36.00 42.05
CA SER A 613 6.22 -35.36 41.24
C SER A 613 5.89 -36.22 40.00
N PRO A 614 4.69 -36.10 39.42
CA PRO A 614 4.31 -36.89 38.25
C PRO A 614 5.28 -36.65 37.08
N GLU A 615 5.61 -37.73 36.37
CA GLU A 615 6.46 -37.67 35.17
C GLU A 615 5.82 -36.78 34.10
N ILE A 616 6.65 -35.95 33.46
CA ILE A 616 6.23 -35.00 32.44
C ILE A 616 6.36 -35.68 31.05
N PRO A 617 5.27 -35.87 30.30
CA PRO A 617 5.34 -36.46 28.97
C PRO A 617 5.93 -35.46 27.96
N VAL A 618 6.94 -35.88 27.20
CA VAL A 618 7.63 -35.05 26.20
C VAL A 618 7.62 -35.75 24.85
N LYS A 619 7.07 -35.09 23.83
CA LYS A 619 7.07 -35.58 22.43
C LYS A 619 8.44 -35.35 21.80
N VAL A 620 9.07 -36.41 21.30
CA VAL A 620 10.37 -36.39 20.60
C VAL A 620 10.32 -37.29 19.36
N LEU A 621 11.34 -37.23 18.51
CA LEU A 621 11.47 -38.12 17.36
C LEU A 621 12.60 -39.13 17.62
N ASN A 622 12.41 -40.36 17.17
CA ASN A 622 13.46 -41.38 17.26
C ASN A 622 14.77 -40.99 16.53
N CYS A 623 14.68 -40.09 15.55
CA CYS A 623 15.81 -39.55 14.82
C CYS A 623 16.40 -38.27 15.44
N ASP A 624 15.91 -37.80 16.59
CA ASP A 624 16.51 -36.64 17.28
C ASP A 624 17.86 -37.04 17.89
N THR A 625 18.83 -36.13 17.86
CA THR A 625 20.09 -36.28 18.63
C THR A 625 19.82 -36.17 20.13
N ILE A 626 20.76 -36.62 20.96
CA ILE A 626 20.61 -36.53 22.41
C ILE A 626 20.52 -35.08 22.87
N THR A 627 21.29 -34.15 22.27
CA THR A 627 21.13 -32.72 22.57
C THR A 627 19.76 -32.17 22.18
N GLN A 628 19.21 -32.53 21.01
CA GLN A 628 17.85 -32.11 20.62
C GLN A 628 16.80 -32.64 21.60
N VAL A 629 16.95 -33.88 22.09
CA VAL A 629 16.07 -34.44 23.12
C VAL A 629 16.19 -33.68 24.44
N LYS A 630 17.41 -33.34 24.87
CA LYS A 630 17.63 -32.52 26.07
C LYS A 630 16.96 -31.15 25.94
N GLU A 631 17.08 -30.49 24.80
CA GLU A 631 16.42 -29.21 24.53
C GLU A 631 14.90 -29.31 24.61
N LYS A 632 14.30 -30.32 23.97
CA LYS A 632 12.84 -30.56 24.03
C LYS A 632 12.36 -30.86 25.44
N ILE A 633 13.12 -31.62 26.24
CA ILE A 633 12.79 -31.87 27.64
C ILE A 633 12.91 -30.58 28.46
N LEU A 634 13.97 -29.79 28.28
CA LEU A 634 14.13 -28.51 28.97
C LEU A 634 12.98 -27.54 28.64
N ASP A 635 12.53 -27.51 27.39
CA ASP A 635 11.37 -26.71 26.99
C ASP A 635 10.07 -27.17 27.64
N ALA A 636 9.87 -28.48 27.81
CA ALA A 636 8.67 -29.02 28.46
C ALA A 636 8.68 -28.86 29.99
N VAL A 637 9.82 -29.14 30.63
CA VAL A 637 9.99 -29.05 32.09
C VAL A 637 9.97 -27.59 32.55
N TYR A 638 10.66 -26.71 31.83
CA TYR A 638 10.80 -25.29 32.18
C TYR A 638 9.93 -24.38 31.30
N LYS A 639 8.78 -24.87 30.82
CA LYS A 639 7.89 -24.14 29.89
C LYS A 639 7.50 -22.73 30.35
N ASN A 640 7.37 -22.54 31.67
CA ASN A 640 6.97 -21.27 32.30
C ASN A 640 8.14 -20.42 32.81
N VAL A 641 9.39 -20.82 32.56
CA VAL A 641 10.59 -20.11 33.02
C VAL A 641 11.27 -19.44 31.82
N PRO A 642 11.72 -18.17 31.92
CA PRO A 642 12.46 -17.50 30.84
C PRO A 642 13.74 -18.26 30.44
N TYR A 643 14.13 -18.20 29.16
CA TYR A 643 15.22 -19.05 28.65
C TYR A 643 16.56 -18.83 29.37
N SER A 644 16.92 -17.59 29.69
CA SER A 644 18.19 -17.25 30.36
C SER A 644 18.34 -17.85 31.77
N GLN A 645 17.24 -18.23 32.41
CA GLN A 645 17.21 -18.81 33.76
C GLN A 645 17.24 -20.34 33.75
N ARG A 646 17.14 -20.98 32.58
CA ARG A 646 17.10 -22.44 32.45
C ARG A 646 18.52 -23.03 32.44
N PRO A 647 18.71 -24.28 32.91
CA PRO A 647 19.93 -25.03 32.66
C PRO A 647 20.19 -25.18 31.16
N ARG A 648 21.44 -25.07 30.73
CA ARG A 648 21.78 -25.28 29.30
C ARG A 648 21.90 -26.78 29.03
N ALA A 649 21.48 -27.21 27.84
CA ALA A 649 21.55 -28.62 27.43
C ALA A 649 22.98 -29.20 27.53
N VAL A 650 24.02 -28.39 27.30
CA VAL A 650 25.43 -28.80 27.40
C VAL A 650 25.88 -29.13 28.83
N ASP A 651 25.23 -28.52 29.83
CA ASP A 651 25.56 -28.69 31.25
C ASP A 651 24.79 -29.86 31.90
N MET A 652 23.90 -30.50 31.13
CA MET A 652 23.02 -31.60 31.56
C MET A 652 23.33 -32.90 30.80
N ASP A 653 23.28 -34.03 31.50
CA ASP A 653 23.31 -35.38 30.96
C ASP A 653 21.89 -35.97 30.90
N LEU A 654 21.60 -36.74 29.85
CA LEU A 654 20.32 -37.43 29.69
C LEU A 654 20.45 -38.86 30.21
N GLU A 655 19.76 -39.18 31.30
CA GLU A 655 19.74 -40.50 31.91
C GLU A 655 18.50 -41.27 31.44
N TRP A 656 18.68 -42.42 30.80
CA TRP A 656 17.62 -43.37 30.47
C TRP A 656 17.49 -44.42 31.59
N ARG A 657 16.31 -44.50 32.21
CA ARG A 657 16.02 -45.39 33.34
C ARG A 657 15.28 -46.65 32.86
N GLN A 658 16.01 -47.75 32.68
CA GLN A 658 15.46 -49.06 32.31
C GLN A 658 15.09 -49.85 33.58
N GLY A 659 13.85 -49.67 34.06
CA GLY A 659 13.39 -50.29 35.30
C GLY A 659 14.02 -49.69 36.55
N ARG A 660 14.00 -50.40 37.69
CA ARG A 660 14.47 -49.89 38.99
C ARG A 660 16.00 -49.87 39.17
N ILE A 661 16.76 -50.57 38.33
CA ILE A 661 18.18 -50.89 38.60
C ILE A 661 19.12 -50.35 37.51
N ALA A 662 18.72 -50.33 36.23
CA ALA A 662 19.61 -49.91 35.15
C ALA A 662 19.38 -48.44 34.80
N ARG A 663 20.44 -47.63 34.94
CA ARG A 663 20.48 -46.23 34.51
C ARG A 663 21.62 -46.05 33.52
N VAL A 664 21.32 -45.53 32.33
CA VAL A 664 22.29 -45.37 31.25
C VAL A 664 22.32 -43.90 30.84
N VAL A 665 23.49 -43.27 30.87
CA VAL A 665 23.66 -41.91 30.38
C VAL A 665 23.83 -41.95 28.86
N LEU A 666 22.98 -41.22 28.16
CA LEU A 666 23.02 -41.06 26.71
C LEU A 666 23.78 -39.79 26.36
N GLN A 667 24.65 -39.87 25.35
CA GLN A 667 25.43 -38.74 24.85
C GLN A 667 25.41 -38.71 23.32
N ASP A 668 25.59 -37.51 22.73
CA ASP A 668 25.68 -37.32 21.28
C ASP A 668 26.85 -38.09 20.67
N GLU A 669 27.95 -38.22 21.43
CA GLU A 669 29.11 -39.04 21.10
C GLU A 669 29.50 -39.88 22.31
N ASP A 670 29.69 -41.18 22.11
CA ASP A 670 30.15 -42.11 23.13
C ASP A 670 30.96 -43.25 22.48
N ILE A 671 31.38 -44.24 23.27
CA ILE A 671 32.14 -45.39 22.77
C ILE A 671 31.37 -46.25 21.76
N THR A 672 30.04 -46.08 21.65
CA THR A 672 29.18 -46.84 20.74
C THR A 672 28.90 -46.11 19.42
N THR A 673 29.37 -44.86 19.29
CA THR A 673 29.16 -44.03 18.11
C THR A 673 29.66 -44.68 16.83
N LYS A 674 28.81 -44.71 15.80
CA LYS A 674 29.12 -45.32 14.51
C LYS A 674 30.03 -44.43 13.67
N ILE A 675 31.17 -44.99 13.26
CA ILE A 675 32.12 -44.37 12.33
C ILE A 675 32.10 -45.16 11.02
N GLU A 676 31.77 -44.50 9.92
CA GLU A 676 31.70 -45.05 8.57
C GLU A 676 32.70 -44.32 7.67
N GLY A 677 33.88 -44.90 7.47
CA GLY A 677 34.99 -44.22 6.77
C GLY A 677 35.45 -42.98 7.55
N ASP A 678 35.59 -41.85 6.86
CA ASP A 678 35.96 -40.56 7.47
C ASP A 678 34.77 -39.82 8.12
N TRP A 679 33.63 -40.50 8.32
CA TRP A 679 32.41 -39.88 8.83
C TRP A 679 31.94 -40.48 10.16
N LYS A 680 31.76 -39.64 11.16
CA LYS A 680 31.17 -39.97 12.46
C LYS A 680 29.70 -39.54 12.50
N ARG A 681 28.79 -40.46 12.82
CA ARG A 681 27.36 -40.15 12.93
C ARG A 681 26.99 -39.82 14.37
N LEU A 682 26.35 -38.67 14.62
CA LEU A 682 25.82 -38.35 15.95
C LEU A 682 24.81 -39.40 16.43
N ASN A 683 24.88 -39.75 17.71
CA ASN A 683 24.00 -40.70 18.34
C ASN A 683 22.57 -40.12 18.47
N THR A 684 21.57 -40.96 18.19
CA THR A 684 20.14 -40.61 18.26
C THR A 684 19.39 -41.56 19.19
N LEU A 685 18.12 -41.29 19.51
CA LEU A 685 17.30 -42.23 20.28
C LEU A 685 17.17 -43.60 19.60
N MET A 686 17.14 -43.63 18.27
CA MET A 686 17.14 -44.85 17.46
C MET A 686 18.45 -45.64 17.62
N HIS A 687 19.59 -44.97 17.77
CA HIS A 687 20.88 -45.63 18.01
C HIS A 687 20.88 -46.44 19.30
N TYR A 688 20.34 -45.87 20.38
CA TYR A 688 20.19 -46.54 21.68
C TYR A 688 18.93 -47.42 21.78
N GLN A 689 18.11 -47.48 20.73
CA GLN A 689 16.85 -48.23 20.68
C GLN A 689 15.87 -47.87 21.80
N VAL A 690 15.79 -46.58 22.14
CA VAL A 690 14.84 -46.09 23.15
C VAL A 690 13.41 -46.30 22.65
N SER A 691 12.58 -46.95 23.47
CA SER A 691 11.18 -47.26 23.14
C SER A 691 10.23 -46.13 23.56
N ASP A 692 9.03 -46.13 22.98
CA ASP A 692 7.93 -45.23 23.39
C ASP A 692 7.62 -45.43 24.89
N ARG A 693 7.29 -44.33 25.58
CA ARG A 693 7.01 -44.25 27.03
C ARG A 693 8.18 -44.64 27.93
N SER A 694 9.41 -44.55 27.43
CA SER A 694 10.61 -44.72 28.26
C SER A 694 10.74 -43.62 29.30
N VAL A 695 11.18 -43.98 30.52
CA VAL A 695 11.45 -43.02 31.60
C VAL A 695 12.85 -42.45 31.46
N VAL A 696 12.97 -41.13 31.46
CA VAL A 696 14.22 -40.39 31.34
C VAL A 696 14.36 -39.35 32.45
N ALA A 697 15.57 -38.91 32.74
CA ALA A 697 15.84 -37.83 33.68
C ALA A 697 16.97 -36.93 33.16
N LEU A 698 16.86 -35.63 33.42
CA LEU A 698 17.98 -34.69 33.20
C LEU A 698 18.75 -34.54 34.51
N VAL A 699 20.04 -34.86 34.47
CA VAL A 699 20.94 -34.75 35.63
C VAL A 699 22.09 -33.80 35.34
N PRO A 700 22.54 -32.95 36.29
CA PRO A 700 23.70 -32.11 36.10
C PRO A 700 24.95 -32.95 35.82
N LYS A 701 25.73 -32.56 34.81
CA LYS A 701 26.95 -33.26 34.41
C LYS A 701 27.98 -33.20 35.55
N GLN A 702 28.35 -34.36 36.11
CA GLN A 702 29.41 -34.42 37.13
C GLN A 702 30.77 -34.36 36.43
N THR A 703 31.47 -33.23 36.52
CA THR A 703 32.89 -33.16 36.17
C THR A 703 33.66 -34.02 37.16
N SER A 704 34.28 -35.11 36.68
CA SER A 704 35.17 -35.97 37.45
C SER A 704 36.34 -35.14 38.02
N SER A 705 36.18 -34.73 39.27
CA SER A 705 37.17 -34.00 40.05
C SER A 705 38.29 -34.96 40.45
N TYR A 706 39.24 -35.24 39.57
CA TYR A 706 40.53 -35.77 39.96
C TYR A 706 41.52 -34.61 40.17
N ASN A 707 41.98 -34.48 41.42
CA ASN A 707 43.11 -33.70 41.94
C ASN A 707 42.93 -32.21 42.26
N ILE A 708 42.30 -31.86 43.39
CA ILE A 708 42.78 -30.80 44.32
C ILE A 708 42.41 -31.21 45.77
N PRO A 709 43.30 -31.13 46.78
CA PRO A 709 42.99 -31.49 48.16
C PRO A 709 42.05 -30.48 48.84
N ALA A 710 41.16 -31.00 49.70
CA ALA A 710 40.16 -30.26 50.44
C ALA A 710 40.76 -29.49 51.63
N SER A 711 41.25 -28.28 51.39
CA SER A 711 41.43 -27.26 52.44
C SER A 711 41.57 -25.86 51.85
N ALA A 712 40.48 -25.31 51.31
CA ALA A 712 40.31 -23.86 51.14
C ALA A 712 38.81 -23.53 50.99
N SER A 713 38.24 -22.88 52.00
CA SER A 713 36.94 -22.22 51.89
C SER A 713 37.08 -20.96 51.02
N ILE A 714 36.53 -20.97 49.80
CA ILE A 714 36.48 -19.79 48.93
C ILE A 714 35.03 -19.56 48.49
N SER A 715 34.55 -18.34 48.74
CA SER A 715 33.23 -17.81 48.39
C SER A 715 32.99 -17.78 46.88
N ARG A 716 31.77 -18.09 46.46
CA ARG A 716 31.31 -18.32 45.06
C ARG A 716 31.32 -17.09 44.11
N THR A 717 32.11 -16.05 44.34
CA THR A 717 32.06 -14.80 43.54
C THR A 717 33.35 -14.42 42.80
N SER A 718 34.35 -15.31 42.67
CA SER A 718 35.63 -14.92 42.05
C SER A 718 36.31 -15.91 41.10
N ILE A 719 35.60 -16.90 40.54
CA ILE A 719 36.15 -17.77 39.47
C ILE A 719 35.41 -17.48 38.17
N SER A 720 35.73 -16.33 37.57
CA SER A 720 35.36 -15.97 36.18
C SER A 720 36.48 -15.17 35.49
N ARG A 721 37.66 -15.01 36.13
CA ARG A 721 38.74 -14.14 35.65
C ARG A 721 39.96 -14.85 35.06
N TYR A 722 39.90 -16.16 34.83
CA TYR A 722 40.98 -16.91 34.18
C TYR A 722 40.43 -17.86 33.11
N ASP A 723 39.87 -17.30 32.04
CA ASP A 723 39.82 -17.99 30.74
C ASP A 723 39.75 -16.99 29.56
N SER A 724 40.61 -15.96 29.58
CA SER A 724 40.63 -14.89 28.56
C SER A 724 41.94 -14.75 27.79
N THR A 725 42.77 -15.79 27.77
CA THR A 725 44.08 -15.79 27.08
C THR A 725 44.10 -16.58 25.76
N PHE A 726 43.12 -16.37 24.88
CA PHE A 726 43.31 -16.58 23.44
C PHE A 726 42.65 -15.44 22.65
N ARG A 727 43.42 -14.37 22.44
CA ARG A 727 43.10 -13.30 21.50
C ARG A 727 43.29 -13.82 20.07
N TYR A 728 42.21 -13.96 19.31
CA TYR A 728 42.29 -13.97 17.84
C TYR A 728 42.21 -12.52 17.34
N THR A 729 43.33 -12.01 16.84
CA THR A 729 43.40 -10.77 16.06
C THR A 729 43.05 -11.10 14.60
N GLY A 730 41.88 -10.70 14.12
CA GLY A 730 41.45 -10.83 12.72
C GLY A 730 40.08 -10.18 12.49
N SER A 731 39.94 -9.45 11.38
CA SER A 731 38.85 -8.50 11.02
C SER A 731 37.39 -9.00 11.13
N PRO A 732 36.42 -8.08 11.29
CA PRO A 732 34.99 -8.40 11.41
C PRO A 732 34.29 -8.44 10.04
N ASP A 733 34.29 -9.59 9.37
CA ASP A 733 33.47 -9.83 8.17
C ASP A 733 32.19 -10.62 8.50
N SER A 734 31.05 -9.99 8.20
CA SER A 734 29.69 -10.53 7.99
C SER A 734 29.14 -11.57 9.00
N LEU A 735 28.16 -11.13 9.79
CA LEU A 735 27.22 -11.98 10.52
C LEU A 735 26.32 -12.76 9.55
N ARG A 736 26.83 -13.87 9.01
CA ARG A 736 26.03 -15.02 8.58
C ARG A 736 25.94 -16.00 9.73
N SER A 737 24.75 -16.53 9.92
CA SER A 737 24.36 -17.54 10.90
C SER A 737 25.40 -18.67 10.95
N ARG A 738 26.26 -18.66 11.97
CA ARG A 738 26.97 -19.85 12.41
C ARG A 738 26.25 -20.34 13.65
N ALA A 739 25.68 -21.54 13.54
CA ALA A 739 25.47 -22.42 14.68
C ALA A 739 26.79 -22.49 15.50
N PRO A 740 26.77 -22.88 16.78
CA PRO A 740 28.01 -23.21 17.46
C PRO A 740 28.70 -24.26 16.59
N MET A 741 29.80 -23.88 15.94
CA MET A 741 30.61 -24.87 15.26
C MET A 741 31.16 -25.71 16.38
N ILE A 742 30.65 -26.94 16.51
CA ILE A 742 31.53 -28.05 16.83
C ILE A 742 32.58 -27.97 15.73
N THR A 743 33.69 -27.30 16.04
CA THR A 743 34.89 -27.37 15.23
C THR A 743 35.07 -28.85 14.90
N PRO A 744 35.25 -29.23 13.62
CA PRO A 744 35.74 -30.58 13.36
C PRO A 744 36.96 -30.71 14.25
N ASP A 745 36.98 -31.76 15.06
CA ASP A 745 38.11 -32.07 15.90
C ASP A 745 39.31 -32.16 14.95
N LEU A 746 40.05 -31.06 14.83
CA LEU A 746 41.11 -30.90 13.82
C LEU A 746 42.25 -31.87 14.15
N GLU A 747 42.20 -32.48 15.34
CA GLU A 747 43.08 -33.54 15.81
C GLU A 747 42.74 -34.92 15.22
N SER A 748 41.50 -35.17 14.76
CA SER A 748 41.06 -36.53 14.36
C SER A 748 40.82 -36.73 12.85
N GLY A 749 40.66 -35.67 12.06
CA GLY A 749 40.42 -35.75 10.60
C GLY A 749 39.06 -36.34 10.19
N VAL A 750 38.16 -36.63 11.14
CA VAL A 750 36.85 -37.26 10.91
C VAL A 750 35.75 -36.18 10.84
N LYS A 751 34.91 -36.22 9.80
CA LYS A 751 33.77 -35.31 9.60
C LYS A 751 32.54 -35.82 10.36
N VAL A 752 31.80 -34.94 11.03
CA VAL A 752 30.58 -35.29 11.78
C VAL A 752 29.33 -35.05 10.94
N TRP A 753 28.33 -35.94 11.01
CA TRP A 753 27.04 -35.81 10.35
C TRP A 753 25.89 -36.35 11.22
N HIS A 754 24.65 -35.94 10.93
CA HIS A 754 23.46 -36.42 11.65
C HIS A 754 22.50 -37.21 10.75
N LEU A 755 21.73 -36.51 9.91
CA LEU A 755 20.75 -37.08 8.99
C LEU A 755 21.24 -36.99 7.53
N VAL A 756 21.93 -35.90 7.19
CA VAL A 756 22.38 -35.61 5.83
C VAL A 756 23.91 -35.67 5.75
N LYS A 757 24.45 -36.57 4.91
CA LYS A 757 25.86 -36.54 4.49
C LYS A 757 26.01 -35.59 3.30
N ASN A 758 26.68 -34.47 3.49
CA ASN A 758 27.15 -33.65 2.38
C ASN A 758 28.38 -34.34 1.78
N HIS A 759 28.21 -35.17 0.76
CA HIS A 759 29.35 -35.59 -0.05
C HIS A 759 29.94 -34.34 -0.73
N ASP A 760 31.26 -34.14 -0.59
CA ASP A 760 32.01 -33.19 -1.39
C ASP A 760 31.89 -33.60 -2.86
N HIS A 761 30.86 -33.09 -3.54
CA HIS A 761 30.89 -32.99 -4.98
C HIS A 761 31.96 -31.96 -5.30
N GLY A 762 33.14 -32.45 -5.72
CA GLY A 762 34.27 -31.61 -6.09
C GLY A 762 33.85 -30.48 -7.02
N ASP A 763 34.31 -29.27 -6.70
CA ASP A 763 34.50 -28.11 -7.58
C ASP A 763 33.64 -28.04 -8.85
N GLN A 764 32.31 -28.05 -8.70
CA GLN A 764 31.45 -27.37 -9.65
C GLN A 764 31.14 -25.98 -9.09
N LYS A 765 31.83 -25.00 -9.68
CA LYS A 765 31.63 -23.56 -9.54
C LYS A 765 30.24 -23.21 -8.99
N GLU A 766 30.21 -22.41 -7.92
CA GLU A 766 29.04 -21.85 -7.22
C GLU A 766 28.00 -21.12 -8.11
N GLY A 767 28.10 -21.15 -9.44
CA GLY A 767 27.20 -20.49 -10.37
C GLY A 767 25.99 -21.29 -10.86
N ASP A 768 25.91 -22.61 -10.64
CA ASP A 768 24.88 -23.46 -11.31
C ASP A 768 23.85 -24.12 -10.36
N ARG A 769 23.85 -23.78 -9.06
CA ARG A 769 22.80 -24.23 -8.13
C ARG A 769 21.45 -23.51 -8.32
N GLY A 770 21.37 -22.51 -9.20
CA GLY A 770 20.18 -21.67 -9.38
C GLY A 770 19.13 -22.16 -10.39
N SER A 771 19.30 -23.30 -11.07
CA SER A 771 18.47 -23.62 -12.26
C SER A 771 17.67 -24.94 -12.19
N LYS A 772 17.80 -25.74 -11.13
CA LYS A 772 16.98 -26.95 -10.96
C LYS A 772 15.72 -26.62 -10.16
N MET A 773 14.60 -26.53 -10.88
CA MET A 773 13.25 -26.47 -10.31
C MET A 773 13.17 -27.40 -9.10
N VAL A 774 12.79 -26.84 -7.94
CA VAL A 774 12.49 -27.61 -6.73
C VAL A 774 11.55 -28.74 -7.13
N SER A 775 11.90 -29.98 -6.79
CA SER A 775 11.03 -31.11 -7.13
C SER A 775 9.64 -30.84 -6.57
N GLU A 776 8.60 -31.25 -7.31
CA GLU A 776 7.19 -31.03 -6.93
C GLU A 776 6.90 -31.47 -5.49
N ILE A 777 7.59 -32.53 -5.02
CA ILE A 777 7.50 -33.11 -3.68
C ILE A 777 8.06 -32.19 -2.58
N TYR A 778 9.08 -31.38 -2.88
CA TYR A 778 9.65 -30.46 -1.90
C TYR A 778 8.87 -29.15 -1.83
N LEU A 779 8.30 -28.71 -2.95
CA LEU A 779 7.44 -27.53 -3.00
C LEU A 779 6.15 -27.73 -2.21
N THR A 780 5.56 -28.93 -2.25
CA THR A 780 4.39 -29.26 -1.41
C THR A 780 4.68 -29.20 0.09
N ARG A 781 5.90 -29.54 0.54
CA ARG A 781 6.30 -29.40 1.96
C ARG A 781 6.43 -27.94 2.40
N LEU A 782 6.99 -27.10 1.53
CA LEU A 782 7.07 -25.65 1.78
C LEU A 782 5.66 -25.04 1.86
N LEU A 783 4.78 -25.41 0.92
CA LEU A 783 3.38 -24.98 0.90
C LEU A 783 2.61 -25.48 2.14
N ALA A 784 2.84 -26.73 2.57
CA ALA A 784 2.26 -27.28 3.80
C ALA A 784 2.62 -26.43 5.02
N THR A 785 3.91 -26.13 5.15
CA THR A 785 4.45 -25.34 6.25
C THR A 785 3.94 -23.91 6.20
N LYS A 786 3.90 -23.29 5.00
CA LYS A 786 3.34 -21.95 4.77
C LYS A 786 1.86 -21.88 5.15
N GLY A 787 1.05 -22.83 4.66
CA GLY A 787 -0.38 -22.87 4.95
C GLY A 787 -0.66 -23.06 6.45
N THR A 788 0.15 -23.85 7.14
CA THR A 788 0.04 -24.07 8.60
C THR A 788 0.41 -22.82 9.40
N LEU A 789 1.35 -21.99 8.94
CA LEU A 789 1.80 -20.79 9.66
C LEU A 789 1.10 -19.50 9.23
N GLN A 790 0.29 -19.55 8.16
CA GLN A 790 -0.29 -18.38 7.50
C GLN A 790 -1.04 -17.45 8.46
N LYS A 791 -1.92 -17.99 9.31
CA LYS A 791 -2.72 -17.17 10.23
C LYS A 791 -1.85 -16.35 11.20
N PHE A 792 -0.80 -16.93 11.75
CA PHE A 792 0.12 -16.23 12.65
C PHE A 792 0.89 -15.11 11.94
N VAL A 793 1.18 -15.29 10.65
CA VAL A 793 1.78 -14.24 9.80
C VAL A 793 0.77 -13.13 9.53
N ASP A 794 -0.47 -13.48 9.19
CA ASP A 794 -1.57 -12.54 8.95
C ASP A 794 -1.85 -11.70 10.20
N ASP A 795 -2.04 -12.34 11.36
CA ASP A 795 -2.33 -11.69 12.64
C ASP A 795 -1.21 -10.70 13.03
N LEU A 796 0.06 -11.07 12.78
CA LEU A 796 1.19 -10.17 12.99
C LEU A 796 1.15 -8.99 12.02
N PHE A 797 1.00 -9.22 10.72
CA PHE A 797 1.04 -8.15 9.72
C PHE A 797 -0.14 -7.19 9.88
N GLU A 798 -1.33 -7.71 10.18
CA GLU A 798 -2.52 -6.90 10.46
C GLU A 798 -2.28 -6.01 11.68
N THR A 799 -1.72 -6.55 12.76
CA THR A 799 -1.38 -5.76 13.96
C THR A 799 -0.36 -4.67 13.64
N LEU A 800 0.71 -5.01 12.90
CA LEU A 800 1.77 -4.05 12.55
C LEU A 800 1.33 -2.94 11.59
N PHE A 801 0.35 -3.20 10.72
CA PHE A 801 -0.21 -2.24 9.77
C PHE A 801 -1.59 -1.70 10.18
N SER A 802 -1.91 -1.74 11.49
CA SER A 802 -3.14 -1.17 12.04
C SER A 802 -2.90 0.18 12.71
N THR A 803 -3.84 1.11 12.56
CA THR A 803 -3.84 2.40 13.28
C THR A 803 -4.56 2.33 14.63
N VAL A 804 -5.41 1.31 14.81
CA VAL A 804 -6.14 1.01 16.04
C VAL A 804 -6.14 -0.50 16.22
N HIS A 805 -5.51 -0.99 17.29
CA HIS A 805 -5.54 -2.41 17.66
C HIS A 805 -5.99 -2.55 19.11
N ARG A 806 -7.05 -3.35 19.35
CA ARG A 806 -7.65 -3.57 20.68
C ARG A 806 -7.93 -2.28 21.48
N GLY A 807 -8.28 -1.18 20.79
CA GLY A 807 -8.56 0.12 21.41
C GLY A 807 -7.34 0.98 21.75
N SER A 808 -6.11 0.49 21.51
CA SER A 808 -4.89 1.30 21.62
C SER A 808 -4.73 2.20 20.38
N ALA A 809 -4.35 3.45 20.60
CA ALA A 809 -4.03 4.40 19.54
C ALA A 809 -2.64 4.12 18.94
N LEU A 810 -2.44 4.57 17.69
CA LEU A 810 -1.14 4.56 17.02
C LEU A 810 -0.06 5.27 17.87
N PRO A 811 1.16 4.71 17.96
CA PRO A 811 2.28 5.39 18.61
C PRO A 811 2.56 6.78 18.04
N LEU A 812 2.65 7.78 18.93
CA LEU A 812 2.88 9.19 18.58
C LEU A 812 4.15 9.38 17.72
N ALA A 813 5.19 8.60 18.01
CA ALA A 813 6.46 8.63 17.29
C ALA A 813 6.32 8.34 15.78
N ILE A 814 5.42 7.41 15.40
CA ILE A 814 5.20 7.05 14.00
C ILE A 814 4.53 8.19 13.26
N LYS A 815 3.44 8.73 13.83
CA LYS A 815 2.72 9.88 13.26
C LYS A 815 3.64 11.10 13.12
N TYR A 816 4.35 11.46 14.19
CA TYR A 816 5.24 12.62 14.21
C TYR A 816 6.36 12.53 13.15
N MET A 817 7.02 11.36 13.02
CA MET A 817 8.07 11.19 12.02
C MET A 817 7.51 11.11 10.59
N PHE A 818 6.33 10.55 10.39
CA PHE A 818 5.70 10.51 9.06
C PHE A 818 5.23 11.88 8.59
N ASP A 819 4.67 12.69 9.50
CA ASP A 819 4.34 14.08 9.22
C ASP A 819 5.59 14.89 8.87
N PHE A 820 6.70 14.71 9.61
CA PHE A 820 7.99 15.31 9.27
C PHE A 820 8.45 14.93 7.86
N LEU A 821 8.35 13.66 7.45
CA LEU A 821 8.74 13.23 6.10
C LEU A 821 7.84 13.82 5.02
N ASP A 822 6.53 13.95 5.29
CA ASP A 822 5.59 14.59 4.38
C ASP A 822 5.90 16.10 4.24
N GLU A 823 6.18 16.80 5.34
CA GLU A 823 6.61 18.20 5.32
C GLU A 823 7.93 18.41 4.56
N GLN A 824 8.92 17.52 4.72
CA GLN A 824 10.16 17.59 3.95
C GLN A 824 9.90 17.36 2.46
N ALA A 825 9.02 16.42 2.10
CA ALA A 825 8.63 16.22 0.70
C ALA A 825 7.94 17.47 0.12
N ASP A 826 7.05 18.10 0.87
CA ASP A 826 6.38 19.35 0.46
C ASP A 826 7.36 20.52 0.31
N LYS A 827 8.29 20.68 1.26
CA LYS A 827 9.34 21.72 1.21
C LYS A 827 10.21 21.63 -0.06
N HIS A 828 10.45 20.43 -0.56
CA HIS A 828 11.24 20.19 -1.78
C HIS A 828 10.39 19.99 -3.05
N GLY A 829 9.07 20.26 -3.01
CA GLY A 829 8.19 20.19 -4.18
C GLY A 829 7.93 18.76 -4.70
N ILE A 830 8.05 17.76 -3.83
CA ILE A 830 7.86 16.34 -4.17
C ILE A 830 6.41 15.96 -3.91
N HIS A 831 5.61 15.92 -4.97
CA HIS A 831 4.19 15.51 -4.93
C HIS A 831 3.95 14.05 -5.37
N ASP A 832 5.00 13.31 -5.75
CA ASP A 832 4.90 11.87 -6.07
C ASP A 832 4.64 11.06 -4.79
N THR A 833 3.47 10.44 -4.70
CA THR A 833 3.04 9.61 -3.56
C THR A 833 3.93 8.39 -3.36
N ASP A 834 4.51 7.84 -4.43
CA ASP A 834 5.40 6.69 -4.32
C ASP A 834 6.70 7.06 -3.61
N VAL A 835 7.19 8.29 -3.78
CA VAL A 835 8.40 8.76 -3.10
C VAL A 835 8.14 8.85 -1.61
N ARG A 836 7.02 9.46 -1.20
CA ARG A 836 6.62 9.54 0.21
C ARG A 836 6.40 8.16 0.83
N HIS A 837 5.71 7.27 0.10
CA HIS A 837 5.56 5.87 0.51
C HIS A 837 6.92 5.19 0.71
N THR A 838 7.84 5.36 -0.24
CA THR A 838 9.18 4.77 -0.16
C THR A 838 9.97 5.32 1.02
N TRP A 839 9.91 6.63 1.29
CA TRP A 839 10.55 7.25 2.44
C TRP A 839 10.01 6.72 3.76
N LYS A 840 8.67 6.62 3.90
CA LYS A 840 8.02 6.02 5.07
C LYS A 840 8.45 4.57 5.28
N SER A 841 8.42 3.76 4.22
CA SER A 841 8.87 2.35 4.27
C SER A 841 10.34 2.20 4.65
N ASN A 842 11.22 2.97 4.02
CA ASN A 842 12.67 2.96 4.27
C ASN A 842 13.04 3.50 5.66
N CYS A 843 12.27 4.45 6.19
CA CYS A 843 12.45 5.06 7.50
C CYS A 843 12.10 4.10 8.64
N PHE A 844 10.95 3.42 8.51
CA PHE A 844 10.36 2.72 9.65
C PHE A 844 10.25 1.19 9.47
N PRO A 845 9.30 0.62 8.71
CA PRO A 845 9.07 -0.82 8.70
C PRO A 845 10.30 -1.61 8.23
N LEU A 846 11.04 -1.11 7.24
CA LEU A 846 12.22 -1.82 6.71
C LEU A 846 13.43 -1.80 7.66
N ARG A 847 13.42 -0.95 8.68
CA ARG A 847 14.53 -0.81 9.64
C ARG A 847 14.18 -1.36 11.01
N PHE A 848 13.03 -0.97 11.53
CA PHE A 848 12.58 -1.36 12.85
C PHE A 848 11.88 -2.73 12.80
N TRP A 849 10.77 -2.84 12.06
CA TRP A 849 9.96 -4.06 12.07
C TRP A 849 10.67 -5.27 11.49
N VAL A 850 11.35 -5.12 10.35
CA VAL A 850 12.15 -6.21 9.77
C VAL A 850 13.20 -6.73 10.77
N ASN A 851 13.83 -5.83 11.52
CA ASN A 851 14.85 -6.21 12.50
C ASN A 851 14.23 -6.96 13.69
N VAL A 852 13.08 -6.50 14.19
CA VAL A 852 12.34 -7.14 15.28
C VAL A 852 11.78 -8.51 14.87
N ILE A 853 11.19 -8.62 13.67
CA ILE A 853 10.65 -9.89 13.12
C ILE A 853 11.78 -10.91 12.95
N LYS A 854 12.93 -10.49 12.42
CA LYS A 854 14.08 -11.39 12.24
C LYS A 854 14.75 -11.76 13.57
N ASN A 855 14.66 -10.88 14.57
CA ASN A 855 15.33 -11.04 15.86
C ASN A 855 14.35 -10.91 17.03
N PRO A 856 13.39 -11.83 17.20
CA PRO A 856 12.44 -11.80 18.31
C PRO A 856 13.15 -11.94 19.67
N GLN A 857 14.35 -12.52 19.72
CA GLN A 857 15.19 -12.54 20.93
C GLN A 857 15.66 -11.15 21.37
N PHE A 858 15.45 -10.09 20.59
CA PHE A 858 15.66 -8.72 21.07
C PHE A 858 14.54 -8.26 21.99
N VAL A 859 13.33 -8.83 21.86
CA VAL A 859 12.14 -8.46 22.63
C VAL A 859 11.85 -9.46 23.73
N PHE A 860 12.12 -10.75 23.50
CA PHE A 860 11.81 -11.83 24.43
C PHE A 860 13.05 -12.57 24.91
N ASP A 861 12.99 -13.11 26.13
CA ASP A 861 14.01 -14.01 26.65
C ASP A 861 13.81 -15.44 26.11
N ILE A 862 14.20 -15.61 24.85
CA ILE A 862 14.05 -16.84 24.07
C ILE A 862 15.35 -17.21 23.36
N HIS A 863 15.47 -18.49 23.02
CA HIS A 863 16.54 -18.99 22.15
C HIS A 863 16.07 -19.08 20.70
N LYS A 864 16.81 -18.43 19.79
CA LYS A 864 16.54 -18.50 18.36
C LYS A 864 17.46 -19.56 17.72
N GLY A 865 16.91 -20.73 17.40
CA GLY A 865 17.60 -21.77 16.65
C GLY A 865 17.86 -21.40 15.18
N SER A 866 18.79 -22.11 14.52
CA SER A 866 19.19 -21.80 13.14
C SER A 866 18.05 -21.95 12.12
N ILE A 867 17.19 -22.97 12.28
CA ILE A 867 16.05 -23.17 11.38
C ILE A 867 14.96 -22.10 11.57
N THR A 868 14.72 -21.69 12.82
CA THR A 868 13.78 -20.62 13.17
C THR A 868 14.24 -19.29 12.58
N ASP A 869 15.54 -18.97 12.65
CA ASP A 869 16.15 -17.79 11.99
C ASP A 869 15.93 -17.78 10.48
N ALA A 870 16.09 -18.93 9.81
CA ALA A 870 15.85 -19.05 8.39
C ALA A 870 14.36 -18.83 8.04
N CYS A 871 13.44 -19.37 8.83
CA CYS A 871 12.00 -19.19 8.63
C CYS A 871 11.54 -17.75 8.88
N LEU A 872 12.00 -17.12 9.96
CA LEU A 872 11.72 -15.71 10.26
C LEU A 872 12.31 -14.79 9.19
N SER A 873 13.45 -15.15 8.58
CA SER A 873 14.02 -14.39 7.46
C SER A 873 13.13 -14.44 6.22
N VAL A 874 12.45 -15.56 5.95
CA VAL A 874 11.46 -15.67 4.88
C VAL A 874 10.26 -14.76 5.16
N VAL A 875 9.71 -14.80 6.38
CA VAL A 875 8.59 -13.93 6.79
C VAL A 875 8.98 -12.45 6.71
N ALA A 876 10.16 -12.08 7.20
CA ALA A 876 10.68 -10.72 7.13
C ALA A 876 10.87 -10.26 5.68
N GLN A 877 11.29 -11.14 4.77
CA GLN A 877 11.39 -10.81 3.35
C GLN A 877 10.03 -10.58 2.70
N THR A 878 9.02 -11.38 3.05
CA THR A 878 7.62 -11.14 2.63
C THR A 878 7.10 -9.79 3.15
N PHE A 879 7.40 -9.44 4.41
CA PHE A 879 7.06 -8.14 4.99
C PHE A 879 7.73 -6.99 4.21
N MET A 880 9.00 -7.14 3.85
CA MET A 880 9.72 -6.16 3.02
C MET A 880 9.10 -5.99 1.64
N ASP A 881 8.77 -7.10 0.96
CA ASP A 881 8.15 -7.07 -0.37
C ASP A 881 6.75 -6.42 -0.34
N SER A 882 6.05 -6.52 0.79
CA SER A 882 4.75 -5.87 1.04
C SER A 882 4.86 -4.35 1.19
N CYS A 883 6.02 -3.84 1.61
CA CYS A 883 6.28 -2.40 1.74
C CYS A 883 6.80 -1.76 0.43
N SER A 884 6.93 -2.51 -0.66
CA SER A 884 7.47 -2.04 -1.93
C SER A 884 6.37 -1.49 -2.86
N THR A 885 6.63 -0.37 -3.51
CA THR A 885 5.77 0.18 -4.58
C THR A 885 5.99 -0.49 -5.94
N SER A 886 7.06 -1.27 -6.12
CA SER A 886 7.33 -1.94 -7.40
C SER A 886 6.44 -3.16 -7.63
N GLU A 887 5.89 -3.29 -8.84
CA GLU A 887 5.22 -4.53 -9.27
C GLU A 887 6.25 -5.63 -9.50
N HIS A 888 6.03 -6.79 -8.88
CA HIS A 888 6.91 -7.93 -9.00
C HIS A 888 6.52 -8.79 -10.20
N ARG A 889 7.39 -8.87 -11.20
CA ARG A 889 7.28 -9.86 -12.28
C ARG A 889 7.83 -11.19 -11.77
N LEU A 890 6.93 -12.12 -11.48
CA LEU A 890 7.31 -13.47 -11.09
C LEU A 890 7.80 -14.24 -12.32
N GLY A 891 8.68 -15.21 -12.10
CA GLY A 891 9.24 -16.04 -13.16
C GLY A 891 9.83 -17.31 -12.57
N LYS A 892 10.29 -18.22 -13.43
CA LYS A 892 10.90 -19.48 -12.98
C LYS A 892 12.13 -19.27 -12.10
N ASP A 893 12.86 -18.18 -12.34
CA ASP A 893 14.08 -17.81 -11.60
C ASP A 893 13.79 -16.92 -10.38
N SER A 894 12.51 -16.72 -10.03
CA SER A 894 12.15 -15.97 -8.82
C SER A 894 12.51 -16.77 -7.56
N PRO A 895 13.05 -16.12 -6.51
CA PRO A 895 13.33 -16.77 -5.24
C PRO A 895 12.10 -17.49 -4.67
N SER A 896 12.30 -18.68 -4.09
CA SER A 896 11.21 -19.53 -3.61
C SER A 896 10.32 -18.87 -2.56
N ASN A 897 10.88 -18.05 -1.67
CA ASN A 897 10.10 -17.25 -0.72
C ASN A 897 9.13 -16.27 -1.41
N LYS A 898 9.53 -15.67 -2.55
CA LYS A 898 8.64 -14.79 -3.33
C LYS A 898 7.55 -15.56 -4.04
N LEU A 899 7.84 -16.78 -4.50
CA LEU A 899 6.84 -17.66 -5.08
C LEU A 899 5.82 -18.11 -4.02
N LEU A 900 6.29 -18.49 -2.83
CA LEU A 900 5.45 -18.98 -1.73
C LEU A 900 4.38 -17.97 -1.28
N TYR A 901 4.70 -16.68 -1.23
CA TYR A 901 3.78 -15.61 -0.79
C TYR A 901 3.28 -14.72 -1.94
N ALA A 902 3.46 -15.14 -3.19
CA ALA A 902 3.11 -14.34 -4.37
C ALA A 902 1.66 -13.86 -4.40
N LYS A 903 0.73 -14.69 -3.90
CA LYS A 903 -0.71 -14.38 -3.85
C LYS A 903 -1.10 -13.44 -2.71
N ASP A 904 -0.33 -13.45 -1.62
CA ASP A 904 -0.66 -12.70 -0.41
C ASP A 904 -0.07 -11.28 -0.44
N ILE A 905 1.10 -11.11 -1.09
CA ILE A 905 1.79 -9.81 -1.20
C ILE A 905 0.90 -8.67 -1.71
N PRO A 906 0.06 -8.83 -2.77
CA PRO A 906 -0.85 -7.77 -3.19
C PRO A 906 -1.84 -7.33 -2.11
N SER A 907 -2.37 -8.28 -1.32
CA SER A 907 -3.26 -7.98 -0.21
C SER A 907 -2.51 -7.19 0.87
N TYR A 908 -1.30 -7.61 1.24
CA TYR A 908 -0.50 -6.88 2.23
C TYR A 908 -0.08 -5.48 1.75
N LYS A 909 0.25 -5.31 0.46
CA LYS A 909 0.50 -3.98 -0.12
C LYS A 909 -0.68 -3.05 0.07
N SER A 910 -1.90 -3.53 -0.17
CA SER A 910 -3.12 -2.76 0.06
C SER A 910 -3.31 -2.35 1.54
N TRP A 911 -2.84 -3.19 2.48
CA TRP A 911 -2.86 -2.85 3.91
C TRP A 911 -1.85 -1.75 4.24
N VAL A 912 -0.63 -1.81 3.67
CA VAL A 912 0.40 -0.78 3.84
C VAL A 912 -0.05 0.57 3.27
N GLU A 913 -0.62 0.57 2.07
CA GLU A 913 -1.16 1.78 1.43
C GLU A 913 -2.27 2.40 2.29
N ARG A 914 -3.19 1.57 2.80
CA ARG A 914 -4.25 2.02 3.71
C ARG A 914 -3.67 2.55 5.03
N TYR A 915 -2.71 1.86 5.62
CA TYR A 915 -2.04 2.25 6.85
C TYR A 915 -1.42 3.64 6.73
N TYR A 916 -0.66 3.91 5.66
CA TYR A 916 -0.08 5.23 5.43
C TYR A 916 -1.12 6.32 5.14
N ALA A 917 -2.18 5.98 4.39
CA ALA A 917 -3.28 6.90 4.13
C ALA A 917 -4.05 7.27 5.41
N ASP A 918 -4.26 6.31 6.30
CA ASP A 918 -4.99 6.54 7.56
C ASP A 918 -4.14 7.31 8.57
N ILE A 919 -2.82 7.08 8.63
CA ILE A 919 -1.90 7.92 9.42
C ILE A 919 -1.91 9.37 8.94
N ALA A 920 -1.92 9.59 7.62
CA ALA A 920 -1.96 10.94 7.06
C ALA A 920 -3.26 11.69 7.43
N LYS A 921 -4.38 10.98 7.62
CA LYS A 921 -5.67 11.56 8.05
C LYS A 921 -5.74 11.88 9.54
N LEU A 922 -4.86 11.30 10.38
CA LEU A 922 -4.84 11.60 11.81
C LEU A 922 -4.43 13.07 12.03
N PRO A 923 -4.94 13.71 13.10
CA PRO A 923 -4.57 15.08 13.43
C PRO A 923 -3.06 15.20 13.63
N ALA A 924 -2.48 16.31 13.15
CA ALA A 924 -1.08 16.61 13.35
C ALA A 924 -0.78 16.75 14.85
N ILE A 925 0.36 16.21 15.28
CA ILE A 925 0.80 16.28 16.68
C ILE A 925 1.56 17.59 16.87
N SER A 926 1.18 18.38 17.87
CA SER A 926 1.91 19.60 18.18
C SER A 926 3.30 19.30 18.74
N ASP A 927 4.29 20.16 18.46
CA ASP A 927 5.63 20.02 19.05
C ASP A 927 5.59 20.04 20.58
N GLN A 928 4.64 20.76 21.17
CA GLN A 928 4.46 20.80 22.63
C GLN A 928 4.02 19.43 23.19
N ASP A 929 3.04 18.79 22.56
CA ASP A 929 2.54 17.47 22.99
C ASP A 929 3.61 16.39 22.78
N MET A 930 4.34 16.45 21.67
CA MET A 930 5.43 15.52 21.39
C MET A 930 6.57 15.69 22.39
N ASN A 931 6.96 16.94 22.71
CA ASN A 931 7.98 17.21 23.71
C ASN A 931 7.55 16.72 25.10
N ALA A 932 6.31 16.97 25.51
CA ALA A 932 5.78 16.43 26.77
C ALA A 932 5.87 14.88 26.84
N TYR A 933 5.55 14.20 25.73
CA TYR A 933 5.72 12.74 25.63
C TYR A 933 7.20 12.32 25.73
N LEU A 934 8.09 13.00 25.01
CA LEU A 934 9.54 12.73 25.02
C LEU A 934 10.19 13.00 26.38
N ALA A 935 9.78 14.05 27.09
CA ALA A 935 10.21 14.34 28.46
C ALA A 935 9.81 13.22 29.41
N GLU A 936 8.58 12.71 29.30
CA GLU A 936 8.12 11.61 30.13
C GLU A 936 8.90 10.31 29.84
N GLN A 937 9.14 9.98 28.57
CA GLN A 937 9.99 8.83 28.19
C GLN A 937 11.43 8.99 28.71
N SER A 938 11.98 10.20 28.64
CA SER A 938 13.32 10.52 29.17
C SER A 938 13.37 10.34 30.68
N ARG A 939 12.33 10.77 31.40
CA ARG A 939 12.22 10.65 32.85
C ARG A 939 12.14 9.19 33.28
N LEU A 940 11.30 8.39 32.63
CA LEU A 940 11.08 6.97 32.91
C LEU A 940 12.37 6.15 32.78
N HIS A 941 13.23 6.50 31.83
CA HIS A 941 14.43 5.72 31.49
C HIS A 941 15.76 6.42 31.80
N SER A 942 15.74 7.48 32.61
CA SER A 942 16.91 8.31 32.92
C SER A 942 18.03 7.56 33.65
N ALA A 943 17.71 6.53 34.43
CA ALA A 943 18.66 5.73 35.19
C ALA A 943 19.10 4.44 34.47
N GLU A 944 18.59 4.17 33.27
CA GLU A 944 18.80 2.91 32.57
C GLU A 944 20.18 2.80 31.93
N PHE A 945 20.88 3.91 31.68
CA PHE A 945 22.21 3.91 31.05
C PHE A 945 23.15 4.89 31.73
N ASN A 946 24.44 4.55 31.78
CA ASN A 946 25.44 5.46 32.30
C ASN A 946 25.90 6.45 31.21
N MET A 947 25.46 7.70 31.34
CA MET A 947 25.81 8.79 30.40
C MET A 947 27.33 9.01 30.32
N LEU A 948 28.05 8.95 31.45
CA LEU A 948 29.49 9.20 31.47
C LEU A 948 30.27 8.11 30.74
N SER A 949 29.88 6.84 30.92
CA SER A 949 30.46 5.71 30.18
C SER A 949 30.23 5.85 28.67
N ALA A 950 29.03 6.26 28.24
CA ALA A 950 28.75 6.53 26.83
C ALA A 950 29.60 7.69 26.28
N LEU A 951 29.74 8.79 27.04
CA LEU A 951 30.57 9.94 26.66
C LEU A 951 32.06 9.58 26.57
N ASN A 952 32.56 8.71 27.44
CA ASN A 952 33.93 8.24 27.40
C ASN A 952 34.22 7.45 26.11
N GLU A 953 33.30 6.58 25.71
CA GLU A 953 33.38 5.87 24.43
C GLU A 953 33.31 6.83 23.22
N ILE A 954 32.45 7.86 23.27
CA ILE A 954 32.37 8.88 22.22
C ILE A 954 33.66 9.71 22.16
N TYR A 955 34.31 9.99 23.30
CA TYR A 955 35.54 10.76 23.36
C TYR A 955 36.68 10.10 22.56
N SER A 956 36.71 8.77 22.45
CA SER A 956 37.68 8.07 21.59
C SER A 956 37.65 8.57 20.13
N TYR A 957 36.46 8.92 19.62
CA TYR A 957 36.29 9.50 18.29
C TYR A 957 36.70 10.98 18.24
N VAL A 958 36.46 11.75 19.31
CA VAL A 958 36.95 13.13 19.42
C VAL A 958 38.47 13.18 19.42
N SER A 959 39.11 12.29 20.19
CA SER A 959 40.57 12.19 20.23
C SER A 959 41.18 11.72 18.91
N LYS A 960 40.47 10.88 18.15
CA LYS A 960 40.95 10.35 16.87
C LYS A 960 40.86 11.37 15.73
N TYR A 961 39.86 12.24 15.75
CA TYR A 961 39.56 13.21 14.68
C TYR A 961 39.61 14.65 15.20
N SER A 962 40.51 14.92 16.15
CA SER A 962 40.56 16.20 16.87
C SER A 962 40.94 17.37 15.96
N GLU A 963 41.89 17.17 15.05
CA GLU A 963 42.34 18.22 14.12
C GLU A 963 41.23 18.63 13.15
N GLU A 964 40.55 17.65 12.53
CA GLU A 964 39.46 17.90 11.61
C GLU A 964 38.26 18.53 12.32
N LEU A 965 37.98 18.11 13.56
CA LEU A 965 36.90 18.66 14.37
C LEU A 965 37.17 20.13 14.75
N ILE A 966 38.37 20.44 15.23
CA ILE A 966 38.74 21.82 15.58
C ILE A 966 38.68 22.70 14.33
N GLY A 967 39.26 22.24 13.21
CA GLY A 967 39.20 22.98 11.94
C GLY A 967 37.78 23.25 11.46
N ALA A 968 36.86 22.27 11.57
CA ALA A 968 35.46 22.46 11.22
C ALA A 968 34.74 23.45 12.15
N LEU A 969 35.03 23.43 13.45
CA LEU A 969 34.48 24.37 14.44
C LEU A 969 35.00 25.80 14.26
N GLU A 970 36.22 25.98 13.72
CA GLU A 970 36.75 27.28 13.36
C GLU A 970 36.15 27.84 12.07
N GLN A 971 35.75 26.98 11.13
CA GLN A 971 35.10 27.40 9.90
C GLN A 971 33.66 27.88 10.15
N ASP A 972 32.93 27.23 11.05
CA ASP A 972 31.55 27.59 11.39
C ASP A 972 31.47 28.89 12.21
N GLU A 973 30.74 29.90 11.70
CA GLU A 973 30.57 31.19 12.39
C GLU A 973 29.89 31.08 13.76
N GLN A 974 28.87 30.21 13.89
CA GLN A 974 28.14 30.05 15.14
C GLN A 974 29.01 29.36 16.19
N ALA A 975 29.82 28.38 15.76
CA ALA A 975 30.77 27.70 16.64
C ALA A 975 31.88 28.65 17.13
N ARG A 976 32.39 29.53 16.26
CA ARG A 976 33.35 30.57 16.64
C ARG A 976 32.79 31.55 17.66
N ARG A 977 31.55 32.04 17.46
CA ARG A 977 30.89 32.95 18.43
C ARG A 977 30.78 32.34 19.83
N GLN A 978 30.62 31.02 19.92
CA GLN A 978 30.50 30.30 21.19
C GLN A 978 31.84 29.75 21.72
N ARG A 979 32.95 30.02 21.02
CA ARG A 979 34.32 29.54 21.34
C ARG A 979 34.37 28.01 21.53
N LEU A 980 33.69 27.26 20.67
CA LEU A 980 33.59 25.80 20.82
C LEU A 980 34.92 25.08 20.57
N ALA A 981 35.71 25.52 19.59
CA ALA A 981 37.05 24.98 19.32
C ALA A 981 37.95 25.01 20.58
N TYR A 982 38.02 26.17 21.24
CA TYR A 982 38.77 26.33 22.49
C TYR A 982 38.27 25.41 23.62
N LYS A 983 36.95 25.18 23.72
CA LYS A 983 36.39 24.24 24.72
C LYS A 983 36.75 22.78 24.41
N VAL A 984 36.88 22.40 23.15
CA VAL A 984 37.35 21.07 22.74
C VAL A 984 38.83 20.90 23.08
N GLU A 985 39.66 21.92 22.85
CA GLU A 985 41.07 21.91 23.26
C GLU A 985 41.22 21.80 24.79
N GLN A 986 40.39 22.51 25.55
CA GLN A 986 40.34 22.36 27.01
C GLN A 986 39.92 20.94 27.43
N LEU A 987 38.96 20.34 26.74
CA LEU A 987 38.54 18.96 26.99
C LEU A 987 39.69 17.98 26.72
N ILE A 988 40.35 18.10 25.57
CA ILE A 988 41.48 17.24 25.21
C ILE A 988 42.62 17.41 26.21
N GLY A 989 42.94 18.64 26.60
CA GLY A 989 43.92 18.94 27.64
C GLY A 989 43.55 18.35 29.00
N ALA A 990 42.28 18.41 29.41
CA ALA A 990 41.82 17.84 30.67
C ALA A 990 41.87 16.29 30.68
N MET A 991 41.65 15.67 29.53
CA MET A 991 41.73 14.22 29.34
C MET A 991 43.18 13.71 29.14
N SER A 992 44.12 14.57 28.74
CA SER A 992 45.53 14.20 28.51
C SER A 992 46.44 14.38 29.74
N ILE A 993 45.96 15.02 30.82
CA ILE A 993 46.71 15.20 32.07
C ILE A 993 47.07 13.87 32.77
N GLU A 994 46.59 12.73 32.26
CA GLU A 994 46.89 11.38 32.78
C GLU A 994 47.14 10.31 31.68
N SER A 995 47.73 10.68 30.53
CA SER A 995 48.39 9.67 29.67
C SER A 995 49.84 9.44 30.07
#